data_AF-A0A972X8B0-F1
#
_entry.id   AF-A0A972X8B0-F1
#
_cell.length_a   1.000
_cell.length_b   1.000
_cell.length_c   1.000
_cell.angle_alpha   90.00
_cell.angle_beta   90.00
_cell.angle_gamma   90.00
#
_symmetry.space_group_name_H-M   'P 1'
#
loop_
_entity.id
_entity.type
_entity.pdbx_description
1 polymer ?
#
loop_
_entity_poly.entity_id
_entity_poly.type
_entity_poly.pdbx_seq_one_letter_code
_entity_poly.pdbx_strand_id
1 'polypeptide(L)'
;AGLSFTCHMKYSLAIPFMEHIFTLCTTGGFTGQITANSFMKREFGKKIIEQFFPVTDLTHVIDTSGAYIPGHGTPTVILFGRRRQPVDATVRTVMGIRGEPSTPNDPALGHVWTAIVTQVDQPGSQSDFVSVADTPRATFHAHPWSIGGGGASELKEVLDETSENKLESLASSIGITSFTLEDDIFLLPTTSRFRSGINNTKTRPMIVGDVLRDWHQGPVDEAVFPYDDNFKPIADSRHEPALRYLWLARTCLANNKMFGGKTKVDCGMRWYEYGRLTTDKLCTPLSITYGEIATHNHFVLDRGGKVFNRTAPVIKLSASATEDDHLALLGILNSSTACFWMKQVCFPKTTATGDISTEKGKPEAKAYAFSGTALGSLPIPSQSTPTNWVKEIARRIDALVSCKASLLPGAVIKAESRSGQPAALKDRLRDAAADHALVHRQIVALQEELDWETYKTYQLSSDGACELVLSSIEVDRLGIAPTARPFAWVDEKPPVDVPIAWRDTYRLRRGLLRTTPALALIETLVYKRPWWGRQGVYGRLARDYEGWQAEAVESFLLDRLERFFDFDGRMNDAKTPTATLPLALVSIGDLATAARRDPLFIEAAEVFTGDVAFDVTALIMKLVDQESVPLLPILRYKPTGSRKHAEWQGVWDLQRQEDAIDARASLDPKNPAYVSTEQAADMKRKQVGDIAVPPKYTSADFLKTHYWRLRGKLDVPKERFVSFPHILGPDGTPMIAWAGLDQLQLAKAIGDFYGMVQTEYGGSDDPRLVPMLANLCELLPWVRQWHAESLPDYGGPPAAFYEQFIRDEATSKSLTWDQIREWTPPVATRAKKVAKKATKRATKKKPGDEESPNHEGEA
;
A
#
# COMPACT_ATOMS: atom_id res chain seq x y z
N ALA A 1 -0.35 15.96 -43.69
CA ALA A 1 0.75 16.49 -42.85
C ALA A 1 0.39 16.22 -41.39
N GLY A 2 1.26 15.55 -40.64
CA GLY A 2 0.99 15.19 -39.23
C GLY A 2 0.91 16.42 -38.32
N LEU A 3 0.06 16.35 -37.29
CA LEU A 3 -0.39 17.47 -36.45
C LEU A 3 0.70 18.26 -35.67
N SER A 4 1.96 17.81 -35.63
CA SER A 4 3.13 18.50 -35.06
C SER A 4 4.29 17.52 -35.04
N PHE A 5 5.51 17.93 -35.41
CA PHE A 5 6.68 17.02 -35.43
C PHE A 5 7.27 16.76 -34.04
N THR A 6 6.92 17.63 -33.08
CA THR A 6 7.44 17.63 -31.70
C THR A 6 6.66 16.69 -30.78
N CYS A 7 5.53 16.14 -31.24
CA CYS A 7 4.78 15.12 -30.51
C CYS A 7 5.57 13.80 -30.38
N HIS A 8 5.72 13.28 -29.16
CA HIS A 8 6.45 12.06 -28.85
C HIS A 8 5.69 11.18 -27.84
N MET A 9 5.51 9.89 -28.15
CA MET A 9 4.86 8.90 -27.28
C MET A 9 3.46 9.34 -26.79
N LYS A 10 3.11 9.07 -25.52
CA LYS A 10 1.92 9.64 -24.88
C LYS A 10 2.27 11.04 -24.35
N TYR A 11 1.81 12.07 -25.03
CA TYR A 11 2.14 13.47 -24.77
C TYR A 11 1.00 14.26 -24.14
N SER A 12 1.34 15.41 -23.54
CA SER A 12 0.37 16.43 -23.12
C SER A 12 -0.08 17.25 -24.33
N LEU A 13 -1.37 17.60 -24.40
CA LEU A 13 -1.88 18.51 -25.44
C LEU A 13 -1.13 19.85 -25.46
N ALA A 14 -0.51 20.27 -24.36
CA ALA A 14 0.28 21.51 -24.33
C ALA A 14 1.45 21.51 -25.33
N ILE A 15 2.03 20.35 -25.69
CA ILE A 15 3.18 20.25 -26.60
C ILE A 15 2.89 20.82 -28.00
N PRO A 16 1.90 20.33 -28.76
CA PRO A 16 1.59 20.90 -30.06
C PRO A 16 1.18 22.37 -29.97
N PHE A 17 0.52 22.80 -28.88
CA PHE A 17 0.19 24.21 -28.70
C PHE A 17 1.41 25.11 -28.43
N MET A 18 2.46 24.61 -27.76
CA MET A 18 3.73 25.32 -27.61
C MET A 18 4.38 25.59 -28.96
N GLU A 19 4.37 24.62 -29.88
CA GLU A 19 4.87 24.84 -31.25
C GLU A 19 3.97 25.85 -31.99
N HIS A 20 2.65 25.65 -31.92
CA HIS A 20 1.71 26.45 -32.68
C HIS A 20 1.70 27.93 -32.31
N ILE A 21 1.85 28.29 -31.02
CA ILE A 21 1.82 29.70 -30.60
C ILE A 21 2.94 30.52 -31.25
N PHE A 22 4.11 29.92 -31.49
CA PHE A 22 5.18 30.55 -32.25
C PHE A 22 4.87 30.61 -33.73
N THR A 23 4.32 29.54 -34.33
CA THR A 23 3.98 29.52 -35.77
C THR A 23 2.85 30.47 -36.14
N LEU A 24 1.93 30.75 -35.22
CA LEU A 24 0.81 31.67 -35.41
C LEU A 24 1.20 33.14 -35.20
N CYS A 25 2.27 33.40 -34.44
CA CYS A 25 2.79 34.74 -34.22
C CYS A 25 3.29 35.35 -35.54
N THR A 26 3.28 36.67 -35.72
CA THR A 26 3.90 37.31 -36.90
C THR A 26 5.42 37.14 -36.85
N THR A 27 6.10 37.15 -38.00
CA THR A 27 7.58 37.07 -38.05
C THR A 27 8.22 38.13 -37.14
N GLY A 28 9.11 37.70 -36.24
CA GLY A 28 9.77 38.55 -35.22
C GLY A 28 8.87 38.99 -34.06
N GLY A 29 7.58 38.67 -34.07
CA GLY A 29 6.63 38.98 -33.01
C GLY A 29 6.94 38.22 -31.72
N PHE A 30 6.47 38.77 -30.59
CA PHE A 30 6.62 38.16 -29.27
C PHE A 30 5.46 37.20 -28.98
N THR A 31 5.78 36.11 -28.30
CA THR A 31 4.80 35.18 -27.77
C THR A 31 5.17 34.77 -26.35
N GLY A 32 4.15 34.45 -25.55
CA GLY A 32 4.29 34.01 -24.18
C GLY A 32 3.25 32.94 -23.85
N GLN A 33 3.65 31.91 -23.12
CA GLN A 33 2.73 30.85 -22.70
C GLN A 33 3.02 30.42 -21.26
N ILE A 34 1.97 30.38 -20.45
CA ILE A 34 1.95 29.64 -19.19
C ILE A 34 1.60 28.20 -19.50
N THR A 35 2.43 27.26 -19.06
CA THR A 35 2.25 25.84 -19.36
C THR A 35 2.74 24.95 -18.23
N ALA A 36 2.28 23.71 -18.18
CA ALA A 36 2.74 22.76 -17.17
C ALA A 36 4.21 22.43 -17.39
N ASN A 37 5.06 22.51 -16.36
CA ASN A 37 6.50 22.27 -16.48
C ASN A 37 6.87 20.79 -16.72
N SER A 38 5.90 19.89 -16.74
CA SER A 38 6.13 18.44 -16.87
C SER A 38 6.90 18.03 -18.14
N PHE A 39 6.83 18.80 -19.24
CA PHE A 39 7.60 18.51 -20.45
C PHE A 39 9.11 18.64 -20.24
N MET A 40 9.54 19.42 -19.24
CA MET A 40 10.96 19.66 -18.96
C MET A 40 11.71 18.38 -18.65
N LYS A 41 11.05 17.43 -17.97
CA LYS A 41 11.68 16.15 -17.65
C LYS A 41 10.99 14.93 -18.27
N ARG A 42 9.69 14.99 -18.62
CA ARG A 42 8.93 13.79 -19.05
C ARG A 42 9.34 13.45 -20.47
N GLU A 43 9.53 12.15 -20.75
CA GLU A 43 9.93 11.64 -22.07
C GLU A 43 9.21 12.29 -23.26
N PHE A 44 7.91 12.58 -23.15
CA PHE A 44 7.18 13.23 -24.25
C PHE A 44 7.69 14.63 -24.62
N GLY A 45 8.43 15.30 -23.74
CA GLY A 45 9.01 16.62 -23.95
C GLY A 45 10.38 16.58 -24.65
N LYS A 46 10.97 15.39 -24.82
CA LYS A 46 12.28 15.23 -25.47
C LYS A 46 12.37 15.94 -26.81
N LYS A 47 11.39 15.72 -27.70
CA LYS A 47 11.39 16.32 -29.04
C LYS A 47 11.18 17.84 -29.04
N ILE A 48 10.31 18.40 -28.20
CA ILE A 48 10.12 19.87 -28.16
C ILE A 48 11.42 20.54 -27.68
N ILE A 49 12.14 19.91 -26.75
CA ILE A 49 13.40 20.41 -26.21
C ILE A 49 14.55 20.27 -27.20
N GLU A 50 14.74 19.09 -27.76
CA GLU A 50 15.93 18.80 -28.59
C GLU A 50 15.77 19.25 -30.05
N GLN A 51 14.55 19.53 -30.52
CA GLN A 51 14.31 19.82 -31.94
C GLN A 51 13.66 21.18 -32.20
N PHE A 52 12.83 21.72 -31.29
CA PHE A 52 12.10 22.96 -31.54
C PHE A 52 12.74 24.19 -30.90
N PHE A 53 13.09 24.14 -29.61
CA PHE A 53 13.76 25.26 -28.94
C PHE A 53 15.15 25.63 -29.51
N PRO A 54 15.94 24.71 -30.10
CA PRO A 54 17.22 25.08 -30.74
C PRO A 54 17.07 25.96 -31.98
N VAL A 55 15.90 25.95 -32.63
CA VAL A 55 15.63 26.70 -33.88
C VAL A 55 14.63 27.85 -33.68
N THR A 56 14.28 28.15 -32.42
CA THR A 56 13.31 29.17 -32.05
C THR A 56 13.94 30.15 -31.04
N ASP A 57 13.72 31.45 -31.21
CA ASP A 57 14.28 32.47 -30.30
C ASP A 57 13.54 32.51 -28.96
N LEU A 58 13.81 31.53 -28.09
CA LEU A 58 13.40 31.52 -26.70
C LEU A 58 14.16 32.60 -25.92
N THR A 59 13.46 33.55 -25.30
CA THR A 59 14.08 34.70 -24.62
C THR A 59 14.04 34.56 -23.11
N HIS A 60 12.97 33.97 -22.57
CA HIS A 60 12.82 33.78 -21.13
C HIS A 60 12.26 32.40 -20.80
N VAL A 61 12.76 31.83 -19.72
CA VAL A 61 12.21 30.65 -19.06
C VAL A 61 12.02 30.99 -17.58
N ILE A 62 10.78 31.10 -17.14
CA ILE A 62 10.44 31.56 -15.79
C ILE A 62 9.74 30.41 -15.06
N ASP A 63 10.44 29.77 -14.12
CA ASP A 63 9.84 28.75 -13.28
C ASP A 63 8.86 29.39 -12.29
N THR A 64 7.58 29.11 -12.49
CA THR A 64 6.49 29.58 -11.63
C THR A 64 5.90 28.45 -10.78
N SER A 65 6.58 27.30 -10.69
CA SER A 65 6.07 26.13 -9.97
C SER A 65 5.93 26.33 -8.47
N GLY A 66 6.66 27.31 -7.92
CA GLY A 66 6.54 27.75 -6.53
C GLY A 66 5.43 28.77 -6.28
N ALA A 67 4.94 29.47 -7.31
CA ALA A 67 3.95 30.53 -7.19
C ALA A 67 2.51 29.98 -7.17
N TYR A 68 1.63 30.62 -6.41
CA TYR A 68 0.19 30.31 -6.45
C TYR A 68 -0.48 31.05 -7.62
N ILE A 69 -0.83 30.33 -8.69
CA ILE A 69 -1.56 30.87 -9.84
C ILE A 69 -3.01 30.36 -9.80
N PRO A 70 -4.02 31.24 -9.63
CA PRO A 70 -5.43 30.85 -9.59
C PRO A 70 -5.85 30.05 -10.82
N GLY A 71 -6.62 28.98 -10.61
CA GLY A 71 -7.08 28.09 -11.69
C GLY A 71 -6.04 27.08 -12.19
N HIS A 72 -4.80 27.12 -11.70
CA HIS A 72 -3.75 26.15 -12.04
C HIS A 72 -3.38 25.29 -10.83
N GLY A 73 -3.61 23.97 -10.92
CA GLY A 73 -3.30 23.01 -9.85
C GLY A 73 -1.99 22.22 -10.05
N THR A 74 -1.26 22.48 -11.14
CA THR A 74 -0.03 21.76 -11.50
C THR A 74 1.15 22.73 -11.56
N PRO A 75 2.38 22.31 -11.19
CA PRO A 75 3.60 23.09 -11.41
C PRO A 75 3.69 23.67 -12.83
N THR A 76 3.90 24.98 -12.93
CA THR A 76 3.91 25.73 -14.20
C THR A 76 5.28 26.35 -14.49
N VAL A 77 5.50 26.66 -15.76
CA VAL A 77 6.56 27.54 -16.26
C VAL A 77 5.91 28.58 -17.19
N ILE A 78 6.51 29.76 -17.26
CA ILE A 78 6.21 30.75 -18.30
C ILE A 78 7.37 30.78 -19.29
N LEU A 79 7.05 30.58 -20.57
CA LEU A 79 8.01 30.66 -21.66
C LEU A 79 7.72 31.91 -22.47
N PHE A 80 8.72 32.76 -22.71
CA PHE A 80 8.63 33.86 -23.66
C PHE A 80 9.62 33.68 -24.79
N GLY A 81 9.22 34.02 -26.01
CA GLY A 81 10.11 33.99 -27.15
C GLY A 81 9.59 34.78 -28.34
N ARG A 82 10.30 34.67 -29.45
CA ARG A 82 10.01 35.39 -30.68
C ARG A 82 9.97 34.45 -31.88
N ARG A 83 9.09 34.73 -32.85
CA ARG A 83 9.06 33.97 -34.12
C ARG A 83 10.20 34.39 -35.05
N ARG A 84 11.42 34.05 -34.67
CA ARG A 84 12.66 34.23 -35.46
C ARG A 84 13.70 33.19 -35.03
N GLN A 85 14.79 33.11 -35.77
CA GLN A 85 15.96 32.34 -35.36
C GLN A 85 16.59 32.95 -34.08
N PRO A 86 17.22 32.13 -33.22
CA PRO A 86 17.94 32.59 -32.03
C PRO A 86 18.88 33.76 -32.32
N VAL A 87 18.85 34.80 -31.47
CA VAL A 87 19.74 35.97 -31.60
C VAL A 87 20.78 36.03 -30.48
N ASP A 88 20.35 36.01 -29.22
CA ASP A 88 21.25 36.10 -28.07
C ASP A 88 21.85 34.75 -27.71
N ALA A 89 23.06 34.71 -27.15
CA ALA A 89 23.71 33.47 -26.73
C ALA A 89 23.12 32.87 -25.43
N THR A 90 22.33 33.66 -24.70
CA THR A 90 21.75 33.31 -23.41
C THR A 90 20.22 33.46 -23.42
N VAL A 91 19.58 32.84 -22.43
CA VAL A 91 18.14 32.94 -22.15
C VAL A 91 17.97 33.42 -20.71
N ARG A 92 17.17 34.46 -20.51
CA ARG A 92 16.87 34.98 -19.16
C ARG A 92 16.07 33.93 -18.40
N THR A 93 16.64 33.40 -17.33
CA THR A 93 16.08 32.27 -16.60
C THR A 93 15.79 32.67 -15.17
N VAL A 94 14.54 32.47 -14.74
CA VAL A 94 14.14 32.59 -13.33
C VAL A 94 13.93 31.19 -12.81
N MET A 95 14.65 30.85 -11.75
CA MET A 95 14.73 29.51 -11.20
C MET A 95 14.12 29.49 -9.80
N GLY A 96 13.20 28.55 -9.55
CA GLY A 96 12.59 28.39 -8.24
C GLY A 96 13.58 27.87 -7.20
N ILE A 97 13.54 28.47 -6.00
CA ILE A 97 14.25 28.02 -4.78
C ILE A 97 13.22 27.50 -3.79
N ARG A 98 12.20 28.31 -3.48
CA ARG A 98 11.15 27.98 -2.49
C ARG A 98 9.77 28.35 -3.01
N GLY A 99 8.78 27.51 -2.69
CA GLY A 99 7.37 27.80 -3.01
C GLY A 99 6.69 28.70 -1.98
N GLU A 100 5.47 29.12 -2.29
CA GLU A 100 4.63 29.87 -1.36
C GLU A 100 4.44 29.10 -0.04
N PRO A 101 4.60 29.75 1.12
CA PRO A 101 4.44 29.10 2.42
C PRO A 101 2.98 28.69 2.69
N SER A 102 2.03 29.40 2.09
CA SER A 102 0.59 29.14 2.15
C SER A 102 -0.08 29.75 0.91
N THR A 103 -1.36 29.43 0.68
CA THR A 103 -2.12 30.12 -0.37
C THR A 103 -2.23 31.62 -0.03
N PRO A 104 -1.70 32.53 -0.86
CA PRO A 104 -1.79 33.97 -0.61
C PRO A 104 -3.24 34.45 -0.65
N ASN A 105 -3.57 35.44 0.18
CA ASN A 105 -4.88 36.12 0.13
C ASN A 105 -5.08 36.86 -1.19
N ASP A 106 -4.02 37.52 -1.67
CA ASP A 106 -3.95 38.12 -2.99
C ASP A 106 -2.80 37.45 -3.79
N PRO A 107 -3.12 36.65 -4.82
CA PRO A 107 -2.12 36.00 -5.67
C PRO A 107 -1.14 36.96 -6.35
N ALA A 108 -1.56 38.20 -6.64
CA ALA A 108 -0.67 39.21 -7.25
C ALA A 108 0.40 39.71 -6.26
N LEU A 109 0.19 39.49 -4.97
CA LEU A 109 1.11 39.84 -3.87
C LEU A 109 1.73 38.60 -3.22
N GLY A 110 1.63 37.43 -3.85
CA GLY A 110 2.32 36.21 -3.39
C GLY A 110 3.82 36.43 -3.29
N HIS A 111 4.48 35.78 -2.32
CA HIS A 111 5.91 35.99 -2.08
C HIS A 111 6.76 35.58 -3.27
N VAL A 112 6.43 34.46 -3.91
CA VAL A 112 7.15 33.95 -5.08
C VAL A 112 6.87 34.82 -6.29
N TRP A 113 5.61 35.19 -6.53
CA TRP A 113 5.25 36.05 -7.67
C TRP A 113 5.93 37.43 -7.57
N THR A 114 5.89 38.04 -6.39
CA THR A 114 6.57 39.31 -6.11
C THR A 114 8.07 39.17 -6.32
N ALA A 115 8.68 38.07 -5.87
CA ALA A 115 10.10 37.81 -6.06
C ALA A 115 10.47 37.65 -7.54
N ILE A 116 9.61 37.04 -8.36
CA ILE A 116 9.82 36.94 -9.81
C ILE A 116 9.75 38.31 -10.46
N VAL A 117 8.69 39.07 -10.21
CA VAL A 117 8.46 40.38 -10.84
C VAL A 117 9.56 41.39 -10.49
N THR A 118 10.04 41.37 -9.24
CA THR A 118 11.08 42.32 -8.80
C THR A 118 12.48 41.95 -9.28
N GLN A 119 12.74 40.67 -9.58
CA GLN A 119 14.08 40.18 -9.91
C GLN A 119 14.30 39.78 -11.37
N VAL A 120 13.24 39.56 -12.17
CA VAL A 120 13.39 39.04 -13.56
C VAL A 120 14.32 39.90 -14.42
N ASP A 121 14.38 41.21 -14.18
CA ASP A 121 15.24 42.15 -14.91
C ASP A 121 16.64 42.31 -14.28
N GLN A 122 16.96 41.60 -13.19
CA GLN A 122 18.20 41.67 -12.43
C GLN A 122 18.99 40.34 -12.53
N PRO A 123 19.70 40.08 -13.64
CA PRO A 123 20.47 38.84 -13.77
C PRO A 123 21.57 38.79 -12.71
N GLY A 124 21.74 37.63 -12.06
CA GLY A 124 22.63 37.42 -10.93
C GLY A 124 21.99 37.64 -9.56
N SER A 125 20.72 38.08 -9.48
CA SER A 125 20.03 38.25 -8.19
C SER A 125 19.53 36.92 -7.62
N GLN A 126 19.42 36.87 -6.29
CA GLN A 126 18.85 35.75 -5.55
C GLN A 126 18.07 36.25 -4.34
N SER A 127 16.91 35.65 -4.09
CA SER A 127 16.13 35.80 -2.86
C SER A 127 15.86 34.43 -2.21
N ASP A 128 15.06 34.41 -1.14
CA ASP A 128 14.61 33.16 -0.51
C ASP A 128 13.73 32.29 -1.43
N PHE A 129 13.19 32.87 -2.51
CA PHE A 129 12.16 32.23 -3.34
C PHE A 129 12.63 31.92 -4.76
N VAL A 130 13.42 32.79 -5.39
CA VAL A 130 13.93 32.59 -6.76
C VAL A 130 15.33 33.14 -6.93
N SER A 131 16.07 32.59 -7.90
CA SER A 131 17.28 33.20 -8.44
C SER A 131 17.13 33.48 -9.93
N VAL A 132 17.79 34.53 -10.41
CA VAL A 132 17.71 34.97 -11.80
C VAL A 132 19.10 34.96 -12.43
N ALA A 133 19.24 34.38 -13.61
CA ALA A 133 20.51 34.32 -14.34
C ALA A 133 20.28 34.36 -15.86
N ASP A 134 21.34 34.71 -16.60
CA ASP A 134 21.38 34.55 -18.06
C ASP A 134 22.04 33.21 -18.39
N THR A 135 21.22 32.20 -18.65
CA THR A 135 21.67 30.81 -18.84
C THR A 135 22.08 30.58 -20.31
N PRO A 136 23.20 29.88 -20.59
CA PRO A 136 23.58 29.54 -21.96
C PRO A 136 22.46 28.81 -22.71
N ARG A 137 22.19 29.20 -23.96
CA ARG A 137 21.14 28.55 -24.77
C ARG A 137 21.30 27.04 -24.90
N ALA A 138 22.55 26.57 -24.96
CA ALA A 138 22.86 25.14 -25.08
C ALA A 138 22.24 24.29 -23.96
N THR A 139 22.08 24.85 -22.75
CA THR A 139 21.39 24.18 -21.62
C THR A 139 19.96 23.79 -21.97
N PHE A 140 19.29 24.56 -22.83
CA PHE A 140 17.91 24.31 -23.25
C PHE A 140 17.80 23.39 -24.47
N HIS A 141 18.90 22.83 -24.98
CA HIS A 141 18.90 21.94 -26.16
C HIS A 141 18.90 20.45 -25.81
N ALA A 142 19.09 20.09 -24.53
CA ALA A 142 19.14 18.71 -24.09
C ALA A 142 18.02 18.41 -23.09
N HIS A 143 17.33 17.28 -23.26
CA HIS A 143 16.35 16.79 -22.30
C HIS A 143 17.02 15.82 -21.32
N PRO A 144 16.74 15.90 -20.00
CA PRO A 144 15.78 16.79 -19.34
C PRO A 144 16.36 18.15 -18.93
N TRP A 145 15.52 19.19 -18.88
CA TRP A 145 15.89 20.48 -18.26
C TRP A 145 15.91 20.36 -16.73
N SER A 146 17.05 20.72 -16.14
CA SER A 146 17.21 20.90 -14.69
C SER A 146 17.32 22.39 -14.42
N ILE A 147 16.19 23.03 -14.13
CA ILE A 147 16.11 24.46 -13.84
C ILE A 147 15.85 24.58 -12.34
N GLY A 148 16.92 24.68 -11.55
CA GLY A 148 16.85 24.80 -10.10
C GLY A 148 17.72 25.97 -9.62
N GLY A 149 17.14 26.84 -8.79
CA GLY A 149 17.85 27.98 -8.23
C GLY A 149 18.76 27.60 -7.07
N GLY A 150 19.66 28.51 -6.68
CA GLY A 150 20.48 28.36 -5.47
C GLY A 150 21.62 27.34 -5.55
N GLY A 151 22.15 27.03 -6.75
CA GLY A 151 23.31 26.13 -6.92
C GLY A 151 22.97 24.66 -7.20
N ALA A 152 21.69 24.33 -7.34
CA ALA A 152 21.24 22.94 -7.55
C ALA A 152 21.65 22.37 -8.91
N SER A 153 21.67 23.19 -9.96
CA SER A 153 22.00 22.75 -11.30
C SER A 153 23.50 22.44 -11.42
N GLU A 154 24.33 23.34 -10.89
CA GLU A 154 25.79 23.24 -10.80
C GLU A 154 26.20 22.02 -9.99
N LEU A 155 25.56 21.80 -8.83
CA LEU A 155 25.83 20.62 -8.01
C LEU A 155 25.45 19.32 -8.73
N LYS A 156 24.33 19.29 -9.46
CA LYS A 156 23.95 18.11 -10.24
C LYS A 156 24.99 17.81 -11.33
N GLU A 157 25.47 18.83 -12.04
CA GLU A 157 26.52 18.69 -13.05
C GLU A 157 27.80 18.11 -12.43
N VAL A 158 28.25 18.64 -11.29
CA VAL A 158 29.40 18.09 -10.55
C VAL A 158 29.19 16.60 -10.23
N LEU A 159 28.00 16.21 -9.76
CA LEU A 159 27.70 14.79 -9.46
C LEU A 159 27.75 13.91 -10.72
N ASP A 160 27.22 14.40 -11.85
CA ASP A 160 27.23 13.68 -13.12
C ASP A 160 28.65 13.50 -13.68
N GLU A 161 29.53 14.50 -13.48
CA GLU A 161 30.92 14.48 -13.95
C GLU A 161 31.87 13.68 -13.05
N THR A 162 31.57 13.60 -11.75
CA THR A 162 32.42 12.93 -10.75
C THR A 162 32.45 11.40 -10.93
N SER A 163 31.47 10.80 -11.62
CA SER A 163 31.33 9.36 -11.75
C SER A 163 31.39 8.88 -13.19
N GLU A 164 32.27 7.93 -13.48
CA GLU A 164 32.35 7.31 -14.82
C GLU A 164 31.21 6.30 -15.06
N ASN A 165 30.68 5.68 -14.00
CA ASN A 165 29.63 4.68 -14.08
C ASN A 165 28.25 5.27 -13.82
N LYS A 166 27.23 4.63 -14.39
CA LYS A 166 25.81 4.90 -14.13
C LYS A 166 25.16 3.67 -13.51
N LEU A 167 24.04 3.82 -12.82
CA LEU A 167 23.33 2.69 -12.23
C LEU A 167 22.99 1.60 -13.26
N GLU A 168 22.61 1.99 -14.47
CA GLU A 168 22.29 1.05 -15.56
C GLU A 168 23.48 0.20 -16.04
N SER A 169 24.73 0.64 -15.81
CA SER A 169 25.90 -0.17 -16.15
C SER A 169 26.16 -1.28 -15.14
N LEU A 170 25.67 -1.12 -13.90
CA LEU A 170 25.78 -2.12 -12.83
C LEU A 170 24.57 -3.06 -12.76
N ALA A 171 23.40 -2.58 -13.19
CA ALA A 171 22.15 -3.34 -13.14
C ALA A 171 21.94 -4.19 -14.40
N SER A 172 21.62 -5.48 -14.21
CA SER A 172 21.12 -6.35 -15.28
C SER A 172 19.67 -6.00 -15.68
N SER A 173 18.88 -5.48 -14.74
CA SER A 173 17.55 -4.94 -15.03
C SER A 173 17.05 -4.00 -13.94
N ILE A 174 16.32 -2.95 -14.33
CA ILE A 174 15.64 -2.02 -13.43
C ILE A 174 14.15 -1.96 -13.79
N GLY A 175 13.27 -1.92 -12.79
CA GLY A 175 11.86 -1.54 -12.95
C GLY A 175 10.87 -2.57 -12.42
N ILE A 176 9.63 -2.49 -12.91
CA ILE A 176 8.49 -3.28 -12.43
C ILE A 176 8.74 -4.78 -12.65
N THR A 177 8.35 -5.62 -11.68
CA THR A 177 8.33 -7.09 -11.82
C THR A 177 6.94 -7.58 -12.22
N SER A 178 5.89 -7.10 -11.55
CA SER A 178 4.52 -7.56 -11.79
C SER A 178 3.45 -6.51 -11.55
N PHE A 179 2.27 -6.73 -12.14
CA PHE A 179 1.02 -6.11 -11.73
C PHE A 179 -0.15 -7.06 -11.98
N THR A 180 -1.03 -7.19 -11.00
CA THR A 180 -2.13 -8.17 -11.02
C THR A 180 -3.30 -7.72 -11.91
N LEU A 181 -3.46 -6.40 -12.09
CA LEU A 181 -4.64 -5.70 -12.63
C LEU A 181 -5.88 -5.70 -11.72
N GLU A 182 -5.88 -6.44 -10.61
CA GLU A 182 -7.00 -6.50 -9.66
C GLU A 182 -6.52 -6.85 -8.25
N ASP A 183 -5.77 -5.93 -7.63
CA ASP A 183 -5.19 -6.11 -6.29
C ASP A 183 -6.25 -6.46 -5.22
N ASP A 184 -7.51 -6.04 -5.40
CA ASP A 184 -8.60 -6.27 -4.44
C ASP A 184 -8.91 -7.77 -4.18
N ILE A 185 -8.68 -8.65 -5.17
CA ILE A 185 -8.83 -10.12 -5.01
C ILE A 185 -7.49 -10.85 -4.94
N PHE A 186 -6.44 -10.35 -5.59
CA PHE A 186 -5.15 -11.02 -5.54
C PHE A 186 -4.41 -10.81 -4.22
N LEU A 187 -4.56 -9.64 -3.56
CA LEU A 187 -3.89 -9.34 -2.30
C LEU A 187 -4.78 -9.63 -1.09
N LEU A 188 -4.26 -10.46 -0.20
CA LEU A 188 -4.94 -10.91 1.01
C LEU A 188 -4.05 -10.73 2.24
N PRO A 189 -4.64 -10.32 3.38
CA PRO A 189 -3.96 -10.50 4.66
C PRO A 189 -3.57 -11.96 4.83
N THR A 190 -2.38 -12.24 5.37
CA THR A 190 -1.83 -13.60 5.49
C THR A 190 -2.80 -14.58 6.16
N THR A 191 -3.54 -14.13 7.17
CA THR A 191 -4.55 -14.96 7.88
C THR A 191 -5.77 -15.32 7.01
N SER A 192 -6.17 -14.44 6.09
CA SER A 192 -7.30 -14.68 5.17
C SER A 192 -7.01 -15.80 4.18
N ARG A 193 -5.74 -15.96 3.79
CA ARG A 193 -5.29 -17.05 2.92
C ARG A 193 -5.55 -18.42 3.57
N PHE A 194 -5.19 -18.57 4.85
CA PHE A 194 -5.39 -19.83 5.57
C PHE A 194 -6.89 -20.17 5.70
N ARG A 195 -7.75 -19.18 6.01
CA ARG A 195 -9.21 -19.37 6.01
C ARG A 195 -9.74 -19.86 4.67
N SER A 196 -9.23 -19.29 3.57
CA SER A 196 -9.64 -19.65 2.21
C SER A 196 -9.10 -21.01 1.74
N GLY A 197 -8.32 -21.73 2.56
CA GLY A 197 -7.76 -23.04 2.22
C GLY A 197 -6.70 -23.00 1.11
N ILE A 198 -6.17 -21.83 0.77
CA ILE A 198 -5.19 -21.66 -0.30
C ILE A 198 -3.82 -22.17 0.18
N ASN A 199 -3.25 -23.13 -0.56
CA ASN A 199 -1.96 -23.71 -0.24
C ASN A 199 -0.84 -22.64 -0.25
N ASN A 200 0.12 -22.74 0.67
CA ASN A 200 1.33 -21.90 0.71
C ASN A 200 2.06 -21.87 -0.64
N THR A 201 2.07 -22.96 -1.39
CA THR A 201 2.74 -23.03 -2.70
C THR A 201 2.05 -22.20 -3.78
N LYS A 202 0.83 -21.74 -3.51
CA LYS A 202 0.00 -20.92 -4.41
C LYS A 202 -0.20 -19.51 -3.90
N THR A 203 0.63 -19.06 -2.96
CA THR A 203 0.77 -17.64 -2.65
C THR A 203 2.22 -17.22 -2.57
N ARG A 204 2.46 -15.92 -2.69
CA ARG A 204 3.75 -15.32 -2.40
C ARG A 204 3.54 -13.98 -1.70
N PRO A 205 4.37 -13.62 -0.71
CA PRO A 205 4.37 -12.27 -0.18
C PRO A 205 4.56 -11.24 -1.29
N MET A 206 3.72 -10.22 -1.34
CA MET A 206 3.78 -9.18 -2.36
C MET A 206 4.17 -7.83 -1.79
N ILE A 207 5.31 -7.32 -2.25
CA ILE A 207 5.84 -6.04 -1.80
C ILE A 207 5.10 -4.91 -2.52
N VAL A 208 4.62 -3.96 -1.74
CA VAL A 208 4.04 -2.70 -2.19
C VAL A 208 4.92 -1.53 -1.73
N GLY A 209 4.93 -0.44 -2.51
CA GLY A 209 5.88 0.65 -2.31
C GLY A 209 5.72 1.44 -1.00
N ASP A 210 4.58 1.33 -0.32
CA ASP A 210 4.28 2.03 0.94
C ASP A 210 4.92 1.37 2.17
N VAL A 211 5.19 0.06 2.13
CA VAL A 211 5.83 -0.68 3.24
C VAL A 211 7.36 -0.61 3.23
N LEU A 212 7.95 -0.07 2.16
CA LEU A 212 9.40 0.06 1.99
C LEU A 212 9.91 1.38 2.55
N ARG A 213 10.32 1.40 3.82
CA ARG A 213 10.79 2.62 4.49
C ARG A 213 11.92 2.29 5.44
N ASP A 214 12.85 3.22 5.57
CA ASP A 214 13.87 3.20 6.62
C ASP A 214 14.72 1.91 6.63
N TRP A 215 15.24 1.52 5.46
CA TRP A 215 16.00 0.27 5.22
C TRP A 215 15.23 -1.04 5.47
N HIS A 216 13.98 -0.93 5.92
CA HIS A 216 13.19 -2.07 6.34
C HIS A 216 12.00 -2.26 5.40
N GLN A 217 11.62 -3.52 5.21
CA GLN A 217 10.37 -3.91 4.57
C GLN A 217 9.36 -4.24 5.67
N GLY A 218 8.23 -3.52 5.71
CA GLY A 218 7.16 -3.80 6.66
C GLY A 218 6.37 -5.09 6.38
N PRO A 219 5.35 -5.34 7.22
CA PRO A 219 4.37 -6.40 6.96
C PRO A 219 3.77 -6.25 5.57
N VAL A 220 3.58 -7.37 4.87
CA VAL A 220 3.03 -7.41 3.51
C VAL A 220 1.90 -8.40 3.43
N ASP A 221 0.97 -8.12 2.52
CA ASP A 221 -0.08 -9.05 2.16
C ASP A 221 0.49 -10.22 1.33
N GLU A 222 -0.21 -11.35 1.38
CA GLU A 222 0.01 -12.50 0.53
C GLU A 222 -0.73 -12.31 -0.79
N ALA A 223 -0.03 -12.48 -1.91
CA ALA A 223 -0.66 -12.50 -3.22
C ALA A 223 -1.00 -13.93 -3.65
N VAL A 224 -2.23 -14.16 -4.10
CA VAL A 224 -2.62 -15.42 -4.76
C VAL A 224 -1.81 -15.57 -6.04
N PHE A 225 -1.01 -16.63 -6.11
CA PHE A 225 0.02 -16.84 -7.13
C PHE A 225 -0.24 -18.14 -7.90
N PRO A 226 -1.13 -18.12 -8.92
CA PRO A 226 -1.55 -19.31 -9.67
C PRO A 226 -0.51 -19.73 -10.73
N TYR A 227 0.74 -19.90 -10.30
CA TYR A 227 1.86 -20.28 -11.14
C TYR A 227 2.58 -21.51 -10.55
N ASP A 228 3.35 -22.20 -11.36
CA ASP A 228 4.28 -23.24 -10.93
C ASP A 228 5.65 -22.66 -10.53
N ASP A 229 6.59 -23.52 -10.13
CA ASP A 229 7.93 -23.12 -9.70
C ASP A 229 8.77 -22.51 -10.84
N ASN A 230 8.38 -22.75 -12.10
CA ASN A 230 8.97 -22.14 -13.30
C ASN A 230 8.22 -20.88 -13.74
N PHE A 231 7.34 -20.34 -12.90
CA PHE A 231 6.52 -19.16 -13.17
C PHE A 231 5.56 -19.30 -14.36
N LYS A 232 5.19 -20.54 -14.73
CA LYS A 232 4.17 -20.79 -15.76
C LYS A 232 2.79 -20.89 -15.12
N PRO A 233 1.73 -20.39 -15.77
CA PRO A 233 0.36 -20.54 -15.29
C PRO A 233 0.03 -22.02 -15.09
N ILE A 234 -0.57 -22.37 -13.94
CA ILE A 234 -0.99 -23.74 -13.63
C ILE A 234 -2.10 -24.24 -14.57
N ALA A 235 -2.53 -25.50 -14.47
CA ALA A 235 -3.74 -25.96 -15.17
C ALA A 235 -5.00 -25.29 -14.60
N ASP A 236 -5.98 -24.94 -15.45
CA ASP A 236 -7.28 -24.47 -14.97
C ASP A 236 -8.04 -25.66 -14.36
N SER A 237 -8.17 -25.69 -13.04
CA SER A 237 -8.75 -26.80 -12.29
C SER A 237 -9.64 -26.29 -11.18
N ARG A 238 -10.86 -26.83 -11.12
CA ARG A 238 -11.83 -26.54 -10.04
C ARG A 238 -11.46 -27.18 -8.70
N HIS A 239 -10.47 -28.06 -8.68
CA HIS A 239 -9.98 -28.66 -7.45
C HIS A 239 -8.85 -27.87 -6.81
N GLU A 240 -8.27 -26.90 -7.53
CA GLU A 240 -7.23 -26.01 -7.00
C GLU A 240 -7.87 -24.91 -6.13
N PRO A 241 -7.62 -24.88 -4.80
CA PRO A 241 -8.22 -23.89 -3.91
C PRO A 241 -7.95 -22.43 -4.31
N ALA A 242 -6.75 -22.14 -4.85
CA ALA A 242 -6.43 -20.79 -5.33
C ALA A 242 -7.35 -20.35 -6.48
N LEU A 243 -7.65 -21.26 -7.42
CA LEU A 243 -8.54 -20.95 -8.55
C LEU A 243 -10.01 -20.93 -8.14
N ARG A 244 -10.43 -21.81 -7.22
CA ARG A 244 -11.78 -21.73 -6.59
C ARG A 244 -12.01 -20.37 -5.94
N TYR A 245 -11.01 -19.86 -5.23
CA TYR A 245 -11.07 -18.55 -4.60
C TYR A 245 -11.18 -17.42 -5.64
N LEU A 246 -10.35 -17.44 -6.69
CA LEU A 246 -10.38 -16.42 -7.76
C LEU A 246 -11.65 -16.49 -8.63
N TRP A 247 -12.33 -17.63 -8.68
CA TRP A 247 -13.52 -17.87 -9.49
C TRP A 247 -14.64 -16.86 -9.22
N LEU A 248 -14.74 -16.37 -7.97
CA LEU A 248 -15.70 -15.34 -7.56
C LEU A 248 -15.66 -14.09 -8.47
N ALA A 249 -14.47 -13.74 -8.98
CA ALA A 249 -14.27 -12.61 -9.88
C ALA A 249 -13.83 -13.03 -11.29
N ARG A 250 -14.04 -14.29 -11.71
CA ARG A 250 -13.57 -14.82 -13.01
C ARG A 250 -13.91 -13.91 -14.18
N THR A 251 -15.17 -13.47 -14.29
CA THR A 251 -15.61 -12.55 -15.36
C THR A 251 -14.85 -11.22 -15.32
N CYS A 252 -14.66 -10.62 -14.14
CA CYS A 252 -13.88 -9.38 -13.99
C CYS A 252 -12.42 -9.59 -14.42
N LEU A 253 -11.80 -10.67 -13.95
CA LEU A 253 -10.40 -10.98 -14.21
C LEU A 253 -10.14 -11.31 -15.68
N ALA A 254 -11.05 -12.04 -16.35
CA ALA A 254 -10.98 -12.35 -17.77
C ALA A 254 -11.05 -11.08 -18.62
N ASN A 255 -11.91 -10.13 -18.22
CA ASN A 255 -12.17 -8.89 -18.94
C ASN A 255 -11.20 -7.75 -18.61
N ASN A 256 -10.23 -7.97 -17.72
CA ASN A 256 -9.17 -7.00 -17.46
C ASN A 256 -8.51 -6.56 -18.76
N LYS A 257 -8.43 -5.25 -18.97
CA LYS A 257 -7.95 -4.68 -20.24
C LYS A 257 -6.42 -4.65 -20.26
N MET A 258 -5.88 -5.21 -21.32
CA MET A 258 -4.47 -5.15 -21.68
C MET A 258 -4.22 -3.94 -22.62
N PHE A 259 -2.96 -3.75 -23.01
CA PHE A 259 -2.62 -2.72 -24.00
C PHE A 259 -3.38 -2.95 -25.31
N GLY A 260 -3.82 -1.85 -25.94
CA GLY A 260 -4.60 -1.91 -27.18
C GLY A 260 -6.10 -2.21 -27.01
N GLY A 261 -6.64 -2.18 -25.78
CA GLY A 261 -8.09 -2.28 -25.50
C GLY A 261 -8.67 -3.70 -25.54
N LYS A 262 -7.82 -4.70 -25.84
CA LYS A 262 -8.15 -6.13 -25.79
C LYS A 262 -8.25 -6.61 -24.34
N THR A 263 -9.10 -7.59 -24.08
CA THR A 263 -9.16 -8.25 -22.77
C THR A 263 -7.94 -9.17 -22.58
N LYS A 264 -7.72 -9.61 -21.35
CA LYS A 264 -6.65 -10.56 -21.02
C LYS A 264 -6.80 -11.86 -21.82
N VAL A 265 -8.02 -12.38 -21.92
CA VAL A 265 -8.31 -13.62 -22.67
C VAL A 265 -8.17 -13.43 -24.19
N ASP A 266 -8.51 -12.25 -24.73
CA ASP A 266 -8.28 -11.94 -26.17
C ASP A 266 -6.79 -11.93 -26.54
N CYS A 267 -5.91 -11.71 -25.57
CA CYS A 267 -4.46 -11.78 -25.72
C CYS A 267 -3.90 -13.19 -25.55
N GLY A 268 -4.76 -14.22 -25.42
CA GLY A 268 -4.35 -15.63 -25.27
C GLY A 268 -3.91 -16.02 -23.85
N MET A 269 -4.10 -15.14 -22.87
CA MET A 269 -3.78 -15.42 -21.47
C MET A 269 -4.97 -16.10 -20.78
N ARG A 270 -4.69 -16.91 -19.77
CA ARG A 270 -5.72 -17.50 -18.91
C ARG A 270 -6.36 -16.44 -18.03
N TRP A 271 -7.64 -16.63 -17.71
CA TRP A 271 -8.45 -15.65 -17.00
C TRP A 271 -7.94 -15.28 -15.60
N TYR A 272 -7.07 -16.07 -14.97
CA TYR A 272 -6.48 -15.80 -13.64
C TYR A 272 -5.04 -15.28 -13.68
N GLU A 273 -4.42 -15.15 -14.84
CA GLU A 273 -3.05 -14.64 -14.91
C GLU A 273 -2.98 -13.17 -14.48
N TYR A 274 -1.84 -12.78 -13.89
CA TYR A 274 -1.49 -11.38 -13.70
C TYR A 274 -1.42 -10.66 -15.05
N GLY A 275 -1.72 -9.36 -15.07
CA GLY A 275 -1.55 -8.56 -16.29
C GLY A 275 -0.10 -8.49 -16.77
N ARG A 276 0.86 -8.66 -15.86
CA ARG A 276 2.27 -8.86 -16.21
C ARG A 276 2.99 -9.61 -15.09
N LEU A 277 3.80 -10.58 -15.48
CA LEU A 277 4.79 -11.23 -14.63
C LEU A 277 6.11 -11.29 -15.39
N THR A 278 7.13 -10.56 -14.93
CA THR A 278 8.45 -10.53 -15.57
C THR A 278 9.34 -11.57 -14.89
N THR A 279 9.26 -12.81 -15.37
CA THR A 279 9.85 -14.01 -14.75
C THR A 279 11.35 -13.91 -14.53
N ASP A 280 12.08 -13.32 -15.48
CA ASP A 280 13.54 -13.19 -15.41
C ASP A 280 14.00 -12.41 -14.16
N LYS A 281 13.19 -11.45 -13.71
CA LYS A 281 13.45 -10.68 -12.47
C LYS A 281 13.10 -11.45 -11.19
N LEU A 282 12.53 -12.64 -11.28
CA LEU A 282 12.20 -13.49 -10.14
C LEU A 282 13.14 -14.69 -10.02
N CYS A 283 13.97 -14.94 -11.04
CA CYS A 283 14.92 -16.05 -11.06
C CYS A 283 16.12 -15.85 -10.12
N THR A 284 16.59 -14.60 -9.94
CA THR A 284 17.64 -14.29 -8.97
C THR A 284 17.03 -13.95 -7.61
N PRO A 285 17.55 -14.48 -6.49
CA PRO A 285 16.98 -14.21 -5.17
C PRO A 285 17.25 -12.78 -4.71
N LEU A 286 18.48 -12.28 -4.89
CA LEU A 286 18.85 -10.93 -4.44
C LEU A 286 18.23 -9.84 -5.32
N SER A 287 17.67 -8.82 -4.69
CA SER A 287 17.10 -7.64 -5.35
C SER A 287 17.27 -6.42 -4.47
N ILE A 288 17.49 -5.24 -5.04
CA ILE A 288 17.27 -3.98 -4.32
C ILE A 288 15.88 -3.47 -4.73
N THR A 289 14.96 -3.32 -3.79
CA THR A 289 13.61 -2.79 -4.03
C THR A 289 13.42 -1.43 -3.36
N TYR A 290 12.52 -0.61 -3.89
CA TYR A 290 12.28 0.72 -3.36
C TYR A 290 10.85 1.18 -3.61
N GLY A 291 10.35 2.12 -2.81
CA GLY A 291 9.04 2.74 -3.03
C GLY A 291 9.10 3.71 -4.21
N GLU A 292 8.36 3.44 -5.30
CA GLU A 292 8.31 4.32 -6.48
C GLU A 292 7.81 5.72 -6.11
N ILE A 293 6.83 5.81 -5.20
CA ILE A 293 6.23 7.06 -4.76
C ILE A 293 6.56 7.28 -3.29
N ALA A 294 7.43 8.25 -3.01
CA ALA A 294 7.85 8.61 -1.67
C ALA A 294 8.37 10.05 -1.60
N THR A 295 8.42 10.63 -0.40
CA THR A 295 9.03 11.96 -0.17
C THR A 295 10.55 11.92 -0.24
N HIS A 296 11.16 10.79 0.12
CA HIS A 296 12.59 10.54 0.11
C HIS A 296 12.88 9.17 -0.50
N ASN A 297 14.14 8.94 -0.89
CA ASN A 297 14.63 7.64 -1.32
C ASN A 297 14.61 6.62 -0.17
N HIS A 298 14.01 5.47 -0.44
CA HIS A 298 13.97 4.33 0.48
C HIS A 298 14.25 3.05 -0.29
N PHE A 299 15.49 2.58 -0.23
CA PHE A 299 15.91 1.34 -0.86
C PHE A 299 16.16 0.27 0.20
N VAL A 300 15.81 -0.97 -0.13
CA VAL A 300 15.88 -2.14 0.77
C VAL A 300 16.46 -3.32 -0.01
N LEU A 301 17.36 -4.06 0.62
CA LEU A 301 17.83 -5.35 0.10
C LEU A 301 16.78 -6.43 0.38
N ASP A 302 16.29 -7.06 -0.68
CA ASP A 302 15.46 -8.26 -0.62
C ASP A 302 16.29 -9.50 -0.95
N ARG A 303 16.08 -10.56 -0.16
CA ARG A 303 16.78 -11.84 -0.26
C ARG A 303 15.95 -12.95 -0.92
N GLY A 304 14.92 -12.58 -1.68
CA GLY A 304 14.12 -13.47 -2.51
C GLY A 304 12.86 -14.02 -1.86
N GLY A 305 12.16 -14.89 -2.60
CA GLY A 305 10.93 -15.55 -2.15
C GLY A 305 9.65 -14.71 -2.29
N LYS A 306 9.73 -13.52 -2.89
CA LYS A 306 8.63 -12.53 -2.95
C LYS A 306 8.32 -12.12 -4.38
N VAL A 307 7.17 -11.47 -4.55
CA VAL A 307 6.79 -10.77 -5.79
C VAL A 307 6.62 -9.29 -5.49
N PHE A 308 6.74 -8.42 -6.50
CA PHE A 308 6.72 -6.98 -6.27
C PHE A 308 5.67 -6.29 -7.14
N ASN A 309 4.84 -5.47 -6.51
CA ASN A 309 3.86 -4.65 -7.20
C ASN A 309 4.58 -3.54 -8.00
N ARG A 310 3.88 -2.92 -8.96
CA ARG A 310 4.39 -1.81 -9.76
C ARG A 310 4.92 -0.63 -8.94
N THR A 311 4.40 -0.45 -7.73
CA THR A 311 4.81 0.62 -6.80
C THR A 311 6.07 0.26 -6.01
N ALA A 312 6.57 -0.97 -6.12
CA ALA A 312 7.82 -1.45 -5.53
C ALA A 312 8.76 -1.99 -6.62
N PRO A 313 9.32 -1.14 -7.50
CA PRO A 313 10.24 -1.61 -8.54
C PRO A 313 11.48 -2.28 -7.93
N VAL A 314 12.17 -3.07 -8.75
CA VAL A 314 13.41 -3.74 -8.35
C VAL A 314 14.58 -3.35 -9.24
N ILE A 315 15.76 -3.36 -8.65
CA ILE A 315 17.06 -3.32 -9.32
C ILE A 315 17.67 -4.71 -9.14
N LYS A 316 17.99 -5.34 -10.27
CA LYS A 316 18.70 -6.62 -10.34
C LYS A 316 20.12 -6.38 -10.79
N LEU A 317 21.08 -6.95 -10.09
CA LEU A 317 22.48 -7.00 -10.51
C LEU A 317 22.73 -8.27 -11.34
N SER A 318 23.96 -8.46 -11.80
CA SER A 318 24.34 -9.70 -12.49
C SER A 318 24.18 -10.92 -11.56
N ALA A 319 23.99 -12.10 -12.14
CA ALA A 319 23.87 -13.33 -11.35
C ALA A 319 25.15 -13.68 -10.56
N SER A 320 26.30 -13.10 -10.94
CA SER A 320 27.57 -13.24 -10.22
C SER A 320 27.77 -12.21 -9.12
N ALA A 321 26.88 -11.21 -8.99
CA ALA A 321 26.98 -10.19 -7.96
C ALA A 321 26.72 -10.79 -6.57
N THR A 322 27.61 -10.50 -5.64
CA THR A 322 27.55 -10.92 -4.25
C THR A 322 26.57 -10.05 -3.46
N GLU A 323 26.17 -10.52 -2.27
CA GLU A 323 25.39 -9.69 -1.33
C GLU A 323 26.15 -8.40 -0.95
N ASP A 324 27.48 -8.48 -0.85
CA ASP A 324 28.36 -7.34 -0.59
C ASP A 324 28.28 -6.27 -1.69
N ASP A 325 28.17 -6.68 -2.96
CA ASP A 325 27.98 -5.76 -4.09
C ASP A 325 26.62 -5.04 -4.00
N HIS A 326 25.58 -5.78 -3.57
CA HIS A 326 24.26 -5.19 -3.35
C HIS A 326 24.28 -4.20 -2.18
N LEU A 327 24.93 -4.53 -1.06
CA LEU A 327 25.04 -3.64 0.11
C LEU A 327 25.83 -2.37 -0.21
N ALA A 328 26.90 -2.47 -0.99
CA ALA A 328 27.67 -1.31 -1.39
C ALA A 328 26.83 -0.33 -2.24
N LEU A 329 26.07 -0.85 -3.20
CA LEU A 329 25.14 -0.05 -3.99
C LEU A 329 23.97 0.49 -3.14
N LEU A 330 23.43 -0.32 -2.23
CA LEU A 330 22.35 0.05 -1.34
C LEU A 330 22.70 1.26 -0.46
N GLY A 331 23.96 1.34 -0.01
CA GLY A 331 24.49 2.50 0.72
C GLY A 331 24.37 3.79 -0.08
N ILE A 332 24.91 3.80 -1.31
CA ILE A 332 24.84 4.97 -2.20
C ILE A 332 23.37 5.34 -2.48
N LEU A 333 22.54 4.35 -2.80
CA LEU A 333 21.13 4.57 -3.14
C LEU A 333 20.30 5.15 -1.98
N ASN A 334 20.67 4.89 -0.73
CA ASN A 334 20.01 5.44 0.46
C ASN A 334 20.62 6.76 0.97
N SER A 335 21.63 7.32 0.29
CA SER A 335 22.26 8.58 0.69
C SER A 335 21.39 9.81 0.38
N SER A 336 21.61 10.90 1.12
CA SER A 336 21.06 12.23 0.81
C SER A 336 21.52 12.76 -0.54
N THR A 337 22.75 12.46 -0.98
CA THR A 337 23.27 12.81 -2.32
C THR A 337 22.43 12.19 -3.44
N ALA A 338 22.14 10.89 -3.32
CA ALA A 338 21.27 10.21 -4.27
C ALA A 338 19.85 10.79 -4.22
N CYS A 339 19.32 11.11 -3.03
CA CYS A 339 18.01 11.76 -2.88
C CYS A 339 17.97 13.12 -3.61
N PHE A 340 19.01 13.95 -3.43
CA PHE A 340 19.16 15.23 -4.10
C PHE A 340 19.13 15.06 -5.62
N TRP A 341 20.00 14.22 -6.17
CA TRP A 341 20.08 13.97 -7.61
C TRP A 341 18.74 13.44 -8.15
N MET A 342 18.13 12.49 -7.43
CA MET A 342 16.84 11.89 -7.80
C MET A 342 15.74 12.94 -7.88
N LYS A 343 15.70 13.93 -6.98
CA LYS A 343 14.71 15.02 -7.03
C LYS A 343 14.98 16.01 -8.17
N GLN A 344 16.22 16.13 -8.63
CA GLN A 344 16.53 16.91 -9.83
C GLN A 344 16.04 16.24 -11.11
N VAL A 345 16.15 14.91 -11.21
CA VAL A 345 15.78 14.17 -12.44
C VAL A 345 14.33 13.68 -12.45
N CYS A 346 13.80 13.27 -11.29
CA CYS A 346 12.45 12.72 -11.17
C CYS A 346 11.39 13.83 -10.97
N PHE A 347 10.12 13.47 -11.19
CA PHE A 347 9.01 14.41 -11.04
C PHE A 347 8.42 14.40 -9.64
N PRO A 348 8.05 15.56 -9.11
CA PRO A 348 7.12 15.60 -8.01
C PRO A 348 5.73 15.12 -8.48
N LYS A 349 5.07 14.34 -7.65
CA LYS A 349 3.63 14.07 -7.77
C LYS A 349 2.89 15.21 -7.07
N THR A 350 1.96 15.86 -7.77
CA THR A 350 0.99 16.75 -7.13
C THR A 350 0.20 15.94 -6.11
N THR A 351 0.13 16.44 -4.87
CA THR A 351 -0.81 15.92 -3.88
C THR A 351 -2.21 16.08 -4.49
N ALA A 352 -2.94 14.97 -4.63
CA ALA A 352 -4.31 15.02 -5.07
C ALA A 352 -5.10 15.92 -4.11
N THR A 353 -6.06 16.68 -4.63
CA THR A 353 -7.09 17.36 -3.84
C THR A 353 -7.76 16.34 -2.92
N GLY A 354 -7.34 16.28 -1.65
CA GLY A 354 -7.79 15.27 -0.69
C GLY A 354 -6.70 14.70 0.22
N ASP A 355 -5.42 15.03 0.00
CA ASP A 355 -4.38 14.64 0.96
C ASP A 355 -4.50 15.46 2.26
N ILE A 356 -4.51 14.76 3.40
CA ILE A 356 -4.78 15.30 4.75
C ILE A 356 -3.47 15.77 5.41
N SER A 357 -2.39 15.98 4.65
CA SER A 357 -1.21 16.61 5.25
C SER A 357 -1.56 18.07 5.57
N THR A 358 -1.55 18.39 6.87
CA THR A 358 -1.63 19.74 7.41
C THR A 358 -0.43 20.61 7.02
N GLU A 359 0.57 20.01 6.35
CA GLU A 359 1.83 20.63 5.93
C GLU A 359 1.87 20.95 4.42
N LYS A 360 0.84 21.63 3.92
CA LYS A 360 0.83 22.13 2.53
C LYS A 360 1.98 23.12 2.34
N GLY A 361 2.82 22.89 1.33
CA GLY A 361 3.83 23.87 0.86
C GLY A 361 5.29 23.59 1.24
N LYS A 362 5.57 22.69 2.19
CA LYS A 362 6.95 22.35 2.58
C LYS A 362 7.64 21.46 1.53
N PRO A 363 8.85 21.81 1.02
CA PRO A 363 9.56 21.00 0.01
C PRO A 363 9.83 19.54 0.43
N GLU A 364 10.08 19.30 1.72
CA GLU A 364 10.33 17.98 2.31
C GLU A 364 9.09 17.06 2.35
N ALA A 365 7.88 17.64 2.32
CA ALA A 365 6.62 16.90 2.31
C ALA A 365 6.16 16.52 0.89
N LYS A 366 6.88 16.98 -0.16
CA LYS A 366 6.51 16.74 -1.56
C LYS A 366 6.93 15.33 -1.99
N ALA A 367 5.96 14.50 -2.38
CA ALA A 367 6.22 13.17 -2.91
C ALA A 367 6.77 13.24 -4.34
N TYR A 368 7.71 12.35 -4.67
CA TYR A 368 8.28 12.19 -6.01
C TYR A 368 7.98 10.80 -6.56
N ALA A 369 7.94 10.68 -7.89
CA ALA A 369 7.88 9.41 -8.59
C ALA A 369 9.28 9.01 -9.10
N PHE A 370 9.94 8.12 -8.37
CA PHE A 370 11.28 7.62 -8.66
C PHE A 370 11.24 6.51 -9.71
N SER A 371 11.06 6.88 -10.98
CA SER A 371 10.93 5.90 -12.06
C SER A 371 12.25 5.15 -12.30
N GLY A 372 12.16 3.84 -12.59
CA GLY A 372 13.34 3.01 -12.88
C GLY A 372 14.15 3.49 -14.08
N THR A 373 13.51 4.05 -15.11
CA THR A 373 14.19 4.62 -16.28
C THR A 373 15.07 5.80 -15.90
N ALA A 374 14.54 6.76 -15.13
CA ALA A 374 15.33 7.91 -14.68
C ALA A 374 16.50 7.48 -13.77
N LEU A 375 16.24 6.54 -12.86
CA LEU A 375 17.25 6.01 -11.95
C LEU A 375 18.42 5.34 -12.65
N GLY A 376 18.22 4.75 -13.83
CA GLY A 376 19.30 4.13 -14.61
C GLY A 376 20.46 5.11 -14.88
N SER A 377 20.17 6.40 -15.02
CA SER A 377 21.17 7.44 -15.27
C SER A 377 21.86 8.01 -14.03
N LEU A 378 21.52 7.54 -12.82
CA LEU A 378 22.15 7.99 -11.57
C LEU A 378 23.67 7.71 -11.64
N PRO A 379 24.54 8.73 -11.49
CA PRO A 379 25.99 8.52 -11.41
C PRO A 379 26.34 7.66 -10.21
N ILE A 380 27.24 6.69 -10.39
CA ILE A 380 27.73 5.81 -9.32
C ILE A 380 29.26 5.89 -9.30
N PRO A 381 29.86 6.48 -8.26
CA PRO A 381 31.31 6.55 -8.14
C PRO A 381 31.96 5.17 -8.13
N SER A 382 33.13 5.04 -8.76
CA SER A 382 33.92 3.81 -8.74
C SER A 382 34.37 3.50 -7.32
N GLN A 383 34.02 2.32 -6.81
CA GLN A 383 34.33 1.88 -5.44
C GLN A 383 35.76 1.33 -5.29
N SER A 384 36.72 1.80 -6.08
CA SER A 384 38.07 1.23 -6.22
C SER A 384 39.04 1.57 -5.09
N THR A 385 38.55 1.97 -3.91
CA THR A 385 39.39 2.17 -2.72
C THR A 385 39.50 0.89 -1.88
N PRO A 386 40.62 0.62 -1.18
CA PRO A 386 40.83 -0.59 -0.40
C PRO A 386 39.83 -0.81 0.75
N THR A 387 39.20 0.26 1.25
CA THR A 387 38.19 0.21 2.30
C THR A 387 36.94 0.94 1.82
N ASN A 388 35.94 0.19 1.38
CA ASN A 388 34.64 0.73 1.00
C ASN A 388 33.77 0.93 2.27
N TRP A 389 33.93 2.08 2.94
CA TRP A 389 33.19 2.43 4.14
C TRP A 389 31.67 2.51 3.91
N VAL A 390 31.22 2.96 2.74
CA VAL A 390 29.80 2.96 2.36
C VAL A 390 29.20 1.55 2.50
N LYS A 391 29.91 0.53 2.01
CA LYS A 391 29.51 -0.88 2.15
C LYS A 391 29.49 -1.33 3.61
N GLU A 392 30.53 -1.01 4.40
CA GLU A 392 30.60 -1.40 5.81
C GLU A 392 29.45 -0.78 6.62
N ILE A 393 29.15 0.50 6.41
CA ILE A 393 28.03 1.19 7.05
C ILE A 393 26.70 0.54 6.65
N ALA A 394 26.49 0.31 5.35
CA ALA A 394 25.28 -0.33 4.85
C ALA A 394 25.08 -1.74 5.45
N ARG A 395 26.16 -2.51 5.60
CA ARG A 395 26.13 -3.83 6.26
C ARG A 395 25.73 -3.74 7.73
N ARG A 396 26.28 -2.78 8.48
CA ARG A 396 25.90 -2.56 9.89
C ARG A 396 24.45 -2.09 10.02
N ILE A 397 24.00 -1.19 9.16
CA ILE A 397 22.59 -0.77 9.12
C ILE A 397 21.68 -1.97 8.84
N ASP A 398 21.99 -2.80 7.85
CA ASP A 398 21.19 -3.99 7.52
C ASP A 398 21.12 -5.00 8.68
N ALA A 399 22.23 -5.20 9.41
CA ALA A 399 22.26 -6.03 10.61
C ALA A 399 21.40 -5.43 11.75
N LEU A 400 21.51 -4.12 12.02
CA LEU A 400 20.71 -3.44 13.03
C LEU A 400 19.23 -3.39 12.65
N VAL A 401 18.89 -3.25 11.37
CA VAL A 401 17.51 -3.32 10.88
C VAL A 401 16.91 -4.70 11.11
N SER A 402 17.69 -5.76 10.89
CA SER A 402 17.27 -7.12 11.20
C SER A 402 17.03 -7.32 12.71
N CYS A 403 17.92 -6.80 13.55
CA CYS A 403 17.73 -6.76 15.01
C CYS A 403 16.47 -5.98 15.39
N LYS A 404 16.30 -4.76 14.87
CA LYS A 404 15.15 -3.88 15.10
C LYS A 404 13.82 -4.55 14.72
N ALA A 405 13.79 -5.30 13.62
CA ALA A 405 12.61 -6.04 13.20
C ALA A 405 12.18 -7.12 14.20
N SER A 406 13.14 -7.76 14.89
CA SER A 406 12.86 -8.74 15.95
C SER A 406 12.27 -8.13 17.23
N LEU A 407 12.46 -6.81 17.41
CA LEU A 407 11.95 -6.03 18.54
C LEU A 407 10.57 -5.39 18.26
N LEU A 408 10.01 -5.58 17.06
CA LEU A 408 8.65 -5.12 16.76
C LEU A 408 7.63 -5.92 17.59
N PRO A 409 6.53 -5.30 18.04
CA PRO A 409 5.56 -5.95 18.94
C PRO A 409 5.06 -7.31 18.42
N GLY A 410 4.74 -7.42 17.13
CA GLY A 410 4.29 -8.70 16.55
C GLY A 410 5.35 -9.82 16.60
N ALA A 411 6.64 -9.47 16.48
CA ALA A 411 7.73 -10.44 16.59
C ALA A 411 7.95 -10.87 18.04
N VAL A 412 7.89 -9.92 18.98
CA VAL A 412 7.98 -10.18 20.43
C VAL A 412 6.83 -11.07 20.88
N ILE A 413 5.58 -10.73 20.54
CA ILE A 413 4.39 -11.52 20.86
C ILE A 413 4.52 -12.95 20.32
N LYS A 414 4.98 -13.11 19.06
CA LYS A 414 5.17 -14.43 18.45
C LYS A 414 6.25 -15.25 19.16
N ALA A 415 7.34 -14.62 19.59
CA ALA A 415 8.42 -15.29 20.32
C ALA A 415 7.95 -15.74 21.71
N GLU A 416 7.31 -14.86 22.47
CA GLU A 416 6.79 -15.18 23.82
C GLU A 416 5.67 -16.23 23.76
N SER A 417 4.82 -16.18 22.75
CA SER A 417 3.76 -17.20 22.57
C SER A 417 4.32 -18.62 22.35
N ARG A 418 5.55 -18.76 21.85
CA ARG A 418 6.21 -20.06 21.66
C ARG A 418 6.92 -20.57 22.90
N SER A 419 7.36 -19.69 23.79
CA SER A 419 7.99 -20.08 25.06
C SER A 419 6.97 -20.71 26.02
N GLY A 420 5.68 -20.37 25.86
CA GLY A 420 4.58 -20.96 26.62
C GLY A 420 4.56 -20.54 28.08
N GLN A 421 5.32 -19.51 28.46
CA GLN A 421 5.39 -18.98 29.82
C GLN A 421 4.54 -17.70 29.93
N PRO A 422 3.27 -17.80 30.38
CA PRO A 422 2.49 -16.62 30.71
C PRO A 422 3.09 -15.94 31.95
N ALA A 423 3.23 -14.62 31.91
CA ALA A 423 3.64 -13.68 33.01
C ALA A 423 4.80 -12.73 32.68
N ALA A 424 5.03 -12.37 31.41
CA ALA A 424 6.05 -11.38 31.07
C ALA A 424 5.73 -10.52 29.84
N LEU A 425 4.63 -10.73 29.13
CA LEU A 425 4.39 -10.07 27.84
C LEU A 425 4.43 -8.54 27.96
N LYS A 426 3.84 -7.98 29.01
CA LYS A 426 3.84 -6.53 29.26
C LYS A 426 5.26 -5.98 29.47
N ASP A 427 6.03 -6.63 30.35
CA ASP A 427 7.41 -6.21 30.62
C ASP A 427 8.31 -6.41 29.41
N ARG A 428 8.14 -7.52 28.68
CA ARG A 428 8.89 -7.83 27.45
C ARG A 428 8.59 -6.84 26.34
N LEU A 429 7.34 -6.42 26.15
CA LEU A 429 6.98 -5.37 25.21
C LEU A 429 7.58 -4.01 25.62
N ARG A 430 7.58 -3.68 26.91
CA ARG A 430 8.23 -2.45 27.41
C ARG A 430 9.74 -2.46 27.14
N ASP A 431 10.41 -3.55 27.48
CA ASP A 431 11.86 -3.68 27.31
C ASP A 431 12.22 -3.68 25.81
N ALA A 432 11.46 -4.39 24.98
CA ALA A 432 11.61 -4.37 23.53
C ALA A 432 11.37 -2.97 22.93
N ALA A 433 10.44 -2.17 23.48
CA ALA A 433 10.23 -0.79 23.05
C ALA A 433 11.47 0.09 23.32
N ALA A 434 12.09 -0.07 24.49
CA ALA A 434 13.31 0.65 24.87
C ALA A 434 14.49 0.25 23.96
N ASP A 435 14.69 -1.06 23.75
CA ASP A 435 15.73 -1.58 22.87
C ASP A 435 15.50 -1.15 21.42
N HIS A 436 14.26 -1.20 20.94
CA HIS A 436 13.89 -0.74 19.61
C HIS A 436 14.21 0.75 19.43
N ALA A 437 13.94 1.59 20.42
CA ALA A 437 14.28 3.00 20.40
C ALA A 437 15.80 3.24 20.34
N LEU A 438 16.59 2.46 21.10
CA LEU A 438 18.05 2.53 21.07
C LEU A 438 18.60 2.12 19.69
N VAL A 439 18.19 0.96 19.17
CA VAL A 439 18.61 0.47 17.85
C VAL A 439 18.21 1.46 16.76
N HIS A 440 17.04 2.08 16.87
CA HIS A 440 16.63 3.12 15.93
C HIS A 440 17.59 4.31 15.93
N ARG A 441 18.02 4.79 17.10
CA ARG A 441 19.00 5.90 17.23
C ARG A 441 20.38 5.53 16.68
N GLN A 442 20.80 4.27 16.80
CA GLN A 442 22.04 3.76 16.21
C GLN A 442 21.98 3.77 14.68
N ILE A 443 20.85 3.32 14.10
CA ILE A 443 20.62 3.40 12.65
C ILE A 443 20.65 4.85 12.17
N VAL A 444 20.08 5.79 12.92
CA VAL A 444 20.12 7.24 12.59
C VAL A 444 21.56 7.76 12.58
N ALA A 445 22.37 7.35 13.56
CA ALA A 445 23.79 7.70 13.61
C ALA A 445 24.56 7.17 12.39
N LEU A 446 24.39 5.88 12.07
CA LEU A 446 25.05 5.28 10.92
C LEU A 446 24.58 5.86 9.58
N GLN A 447 23.31 6.22 9.44
CA GLN A 447 22.83 6.93 8.26
C GLN A 447 23.49 8.31 8.12
N GLU A 448 23.72 9.01 9.23
CA GLU A 448 24.46 10.27 9.21
C GLU A 448 25.88 10.03 8.66
N GLU A 449 26.58 9.01 9.14
CA GLU A 449 27.91 8.66 8.62
C GLU A 449 27.88 8.24 7.15
N LEU A 450 26.83 7.51 6.73
CA LEU A 450 26.66 7.11 5.35
C LEU A 450 26.56 8.31 4.41
N ASP A 451 25.79 9.34 4.81
CA ASP A 451 25.63 10.55 4.01
C ASP A 451 26.97 11.29 3.89
N TRP A 452 27.70 11.46 4.99
CA TRP A 452 29.01 12.13 4.99
C TRP A 452 30.07 11.36 4.19
N GLU A 453 30.09 10.03 4.29
CA GLU A 453 31.00 9.19 3.50
C GLU A 453 30.64 9.24 2.02
N THR A 454 29.35 9.38 1.71
CA THR A 454 28.90 9.59 0.34
C THR A 454 29.34 10.97 -0.16
N TYR A 455 29.27 12.04 0.65
CA TYR A 455 29.80 13.36 0.25
C TYR A 455 31.29 13.29 -0.10
N LYS A 456 32.10 12.58 0.70
CA LYS A 456 33.51 12.34 0.41
C LYS A 456 33.68 11.56 -0.91
N THR A 457 32.90 10.51 -1.12
CA THR A 457 32.95 9.68 -2.33
C THR A 457 32.62 10.48 -3.60
N TYR A 458 31.72 11.47 -3.50
CA TYR A 458 31.39 12.42 -4.57
C TYR A 458 32.23 13.71 -4.53
N GLN A 459 33.33 13.74 -3.76
CA GLN A 459 34.27 14.86 -3.68
C GLN A 459 33.64 16.20 -3.23
N LEU A 460 32.55 16.14 -2.46
CA LEU A 460 31.83 17.30 -1.92
C LEU A 460 32.33 17.76 -0.54
N SER A 461 33.13 16.93 0.15
CA SER A 461 33.67 17.21 1.48
C SER A 461 35.13 16.78 1.57
N SER A 462 35.91 17.44 2.45
CA SER A 462 37.29 17.08 2.76
C SER A 462 37.40 15.84 3.66
N ASP A 463 38.59 15.26 3.72
CA ASP A 463 38.97 14.20 4.67
C ASP A 463 38.80 14.66 6.13
N GLY A 464 38.46 13.71 7.03
CA GLY A 464 38.27 13.95 8.47
C GLY A 464 36.82 14.21 8.92
N ALA A 465 35.86 14.37 8.00
CA ALA A 465 34.44 14.56 8.34
C ALA A 465 33.68 13.27 8.73
N CYS A 466 34.25 12.08 8.48
CA CYS A 466 33.62 10.75 8.72
C CYS A 466 34.34 9.86 9.76
N GLU A 467 35.60 10.14 10.09
CA GLU A 467 36.52 9.08 10.56
C GLU A 467 36.42 8.75 12.06
N LEU A 468 35.84 9.63 12.88
CA LEU A 468 35.74 9.42 14.33
C LEU A 468 34.64 8.43 14.76
N VAL A 469 33.61 8.24 13.93
CA VAL A 469 32.40 7.51 14.31
C VAL A 469 32.63 6.03 13.97
N LEU A 470 32.96 5.70 12.72
CA LEU A 470 33.09 4.32 12.23
C LEU A 470 34.22 3.48 12.86
N SER A 471 35.28 4.14 13.36
CA SER A 471 36.44 3.52 14.00
C SER A 471 36.23 3.22 15.49
N SER A 472 35.13 3.71 16.09
CA SER A 472 34.84 3.55 17.51
C SER A 472 33.79 2.47 17.78
N ILE A 473 34.03 1.62 18.79
CA ILE A 473 33.05 0.66 19.34
C ILE A 473 31.79 1.38 19.88
N GLU A 474 31.83 2.71 19.99
CA GLU A 474 30.79 3.53 20.58
C GLU A 474 29.60 3.77 19.67
N VAL A 475 29.72 3.69 18.34
CA VAL A 475 28.58 3.89 17.41
C VAL A 475 27.60 2.74 17.45
N ASP A 476 28.13 1.54 17.66
CA ASP A 476 27.31 0.35 17.83
C ASP A 476 26.70 0.28 19.25
N ARG A 477 27.03 1.23 20.14
CA ARG A 477 26.53 1.30 21.54
C ARG A 477 25.72 2.56 21.83
N LEU A 478 26.01 3.65 21.15
CA LEU A 478 25.41 4.97 21.31
C LEU A 478 24.61 5.31 20.04
N GLY A 479 23.57 6.10 20.20
CA GLY A 479 22.78 6.56 19.06
C GLY A 479 22.39 8.02 19.24
N ILE A 480 21.92 8.65 18.17
CA ILE A 480 21.43 10.02 18.20
C ILE A 480 19.95 10.09 17.87
N ALA A 481 19.27 11.10 18.43
CA ALA A 481 17.92 11.44 18.01
C ALA A 481 17.95 12.02 16.57
N PRO A 482 16.91 11.80 15.74
CA PRO A 482 16.82 12.41 14.41
C PRO A 482 16.96 13.94 14.39
N THR A 483 16.58 14.60 15.49
CA THR A 483 16.66 16.06 15.71
C THR A 483 18.02 16.54 16.21
N ALA A 484 18.92 15.63 16.60
CA ALA A 484 20.25 15.98 17.13
C ALA A 484 21.34 16.01 16.05
N ARG A 485 20.97 15.86 14.77
CA ARG A 485 21.90 15.89 13.62
C ARG A 485 22.33 17.31 13.26
N PRO A 486 23.53 17.51 12.67
CA PRO A 486 24.11 18.84 12.45
C PRO A 486 23.20 19.83 11.72
N PHE A 487 22.49 19.40 10.68
CA PHE A 487 21.59 20.26 9.91
C PHE A 487 20.33 20.72 10.69
N ALA A 488 19.96 19.99 11.75
CA ALA A 488 18.80 20.30 12.58
C ALA A 488 19.13 21.27 13.74
N TRP A 489 20.41 21.63 13.92
CA TRP A 489 20.82 22.50 15.01
C TRP A 489 20.38 23.95 14.73
N VAL A 490 19.73 24.55 15.71
CA VAL A 490 19.40 25.99 15.70
C VAL A 490 20.56 26.79 16.30
N ASP A 491 21.01 26.44 17.51
CA ASP A 491 22.08 27.13 18.24
C ASP A 491 23.46 26.56 17.93
N GLU A 492 24.52 27.37 17.96
CA GLU A 492 25.95 27.00 17.75
C GLU A 492 26.48 25.85 18.64
N LYS A 493 25.74 25.48 19.68
CA LYS A 493 26.13 24.43 20.64
C LYS A 493 25.48 23.10 20.24
N PRO A 494 26.24 21.97 20.29
CA PRO A 494 25.65 20.64 20.12
C PRO A 494 24.53 20.42 21.15
N PRO A 495 23.37 19.87 20.74
CA PRO A 495 22.34 19.43 21.67
C PRO A 495 22.87 18.47 22.73
N VAL A 496 22.25 18.46 23.91
CA VAL A 496 22.60 17.55 25.01
C VAL A 496 22.52 16.07 24.56
N ASP A 497 21.56 15.82 23.67
CA ASP A 497 21.32 14.64 22.83
C ASP A 497 22.55 13.98 22.19
N VAL A 498 23.56 14.80 21.86
CA VAL A 498 24.72 14.37 21.08
C VAL A 498 25.79 13.80 22.02
N PRO A 499 26.20 12.52 21.82
CA PRO A 499 27.28 11.91 22.56
C PRO A 499 28.54 12.78 22.59
N ILE A 500 29.21 12.86 23.74
CA ILE A 500 30.38 13.73 23.94
C ILE A 500 31.45 13.46 22.88
N ALA A 501 31.69 12.19 22.56
CA ALA A 501 32.66 11.74 21.56
C ALA A 501 32.39 12.30 20.15
N TRP A 502 31.15 12.69 19.82
CA TRP A 502 30.78 13.13 18.45
C TRP A 502 30.67 14.65 18.33
N ARG A 503 30.73 15.39 19.44
CA ARG A 503 30.48 16.84 19.45
C ARG A 503 31.45 17.62 18.58
N ASP A 504 32.73 17.24 18.57
CA ASP A 504 33.75 17.95 17.78
C ASP A 504 33.58 17.69 16.28
N THR A 505 33.36 16.43 15.89
CA THR A 505 33.04 16.08 14.50
C THR A 505 31.78 16.81 14.03
N TYR A 506 30.74 16.89 14.86
CA TYR A 506 29.48 17.53 14.46
C TYR A 506 29.62 19.06 14.36
N ARG A 507 30.48 19.69 15.19
CA ARG A 507 30.85 21.10 15.02
C ARG A 507 31.61 21.34 13.72
N LEU A 508 32.56 20.47 13.38
CA LEU A 508 33.29 20.54 12.10
C LEU A 508 32.31 20.46 10.92
N ARG A 509 31.44 19.45 10.92
CA ARG A 509 30.38 19.27 9.91
C ARG A 509 29.55 20.52 9.73
N ARG A 510 29.10 21.13 10.83
CA ARG A 510 28.32 22.37 10.79
C ARG A 510 29.11 23.57 10.27
N GLY A 511 30.41 23.63 10.55
CA GLY A 511 31.30 24.62 9.93
C GLY A 511 31.34 24.46 8.41
N LEU A 512 31.46 23.23 7.91
CA LEU A 512 31.47 22.92 6.47
C LEU A 512 30.16 23.33 5.78
N LEU A 513 29.01 23.22 6.45
CA LEU A 513 27.72 23.69 5.90
C LEU A 513 27.69 25.19 5.61
N ARG A 514 28.55 25.99 6.26
CA ARG A 514 28.60 27.45 6.02
C ARG A 514 29.54 27.83 4.90
N THR A 515 30.59 27.05 4.71
CA THR A 515 31.67 27.34 3.77
C THR A 515 31.53 26.59 2.46
N THR A 516 30.66 25.57 2.39
CA THR A 516 30.49 24.69 1.22
C THR A 516 29.05 24.74 0.73
N PRO A 517 28.73 25.56 -0.29
CA PRO A 517 27.36 25.73 -0.80
C PRO A 517 26.67 24.42 -1.22
N ALA A 518 27.43 23.49 -1.81
CA ALA A 518 26.92 22.17 -2.17
C ALA A 518 26.38 21.39 -0.96
N LEU A 519 27.14 21.36 0.14
CA LEU A 519 26.72 20.69 1.37
C LEU A 519 25.52 21.40 2.02
N ALA A 520 25.53 22.74 2.04
CA ALA A 520 24.40 23.52 2.56
C ALA A 520 23.07 23.20 1.86
N LEU A 521 23.14 22.87 0.56
CA LEU A 521 21.97 22.55 -0.24
C LEU A 521 21.45 21.13 0.05
N ILE A 522 22.35 20.15 0.20
CA ILE A 522 21.96 18.75 0.46
C ILE A 522 21.56 18.53 1.94
N GLU A 523 22.27 19.15 2.88
CA GLU A 523 22.04 19.00 4.34
C GLU A 523 20.83 19.79 4.81
N THR A 524 19.65 19.34 4.36
CA THR A 524 18.34 19.89 4.72
C THR A 524 17.33 18.77 4.87
N LEU A 525 16.19 19.05 5.51
CA LEU A 525 15.06 18.10 5.60
C LEU A 525 14.50 17.67 4.23
N VAL A 526 14.86 18.35 3.14
CA VAL A 526 14.42 18.02 1.79
C VAL A 526 15.13 16.77 1.25
N TYR A 527 16.37 16.53 1.66
CA TYR A 527 17.17 15.41 1.14
C TYR A 527 17.63 14.47 2.23
N LYS A 528 17.88 14.98 3.44
CA LYS A 528 18.19 14.17 4.62
C LYS A 528 16.94 13.50 5.14
N ARG A 529 17.04 12.19 5.34
CA ARG A 529 15.93 11.37 5.86
C ARG A 529 15.43 11.92 7.20
N PRO A 530 14.14 12.26 7.35
CA PRO A 530 13.63 12.86 8.59
C PRO A 530 13.30 11.84 9.69
N TRP A 531 13.18 10.55 9.36
CA TRP A 531 12.85 9.46 10.30
C TRP A 531 11.49 9.63 11.01
N TRP A 532 10.48 10.12 10.29
CA TRP A 532 9.13 10.35 10.84
C TRP A 532 8.30 9.09 11.11
N GLY A 533 8.83 7.91 10.79
CA GLY A 533 8.10 6.64 10.86
C GLY A 533 7.21 6.40 9.63
N ARG A 534 6.46 5.29 9.68
CA ARG A 534 5.58 4.85 8.58
C ARG A 534 4.17 5.35 8.82
N GLN A 535 3.60 6.04 7.84
CA GLN A 535 2.17 6.41 7.88
C GLN A 535 1.38 5.73 6.76
N GLY A 536 2.05 5.12 5.78
CA GLY A 536 1.41 4.64 4.56
C GLY A 536 0.73 5.77 3.79
N VAL A 537 -0.05 5.42 2.76
CA VAL A 537 -0.87 6.41 2.04
C VAL A 537 -2.11 6.72 2.89
N TYR A 538 -2.43 8.00 3.09
CA TYR A 538 -3.54 8.48 3.92
C TYR A 538 -3.46 8.16 5.42
N GLY A 539 -2.25 7.96 5.97
CA GLY A 539 -2.09 7.76 7.42
C GLY A 539 -2.68 6.45 7.94
N ARG A 540 -2.76 5.42 7.11
CA ARG A 540 -3.39 4.13 7.45
C ARG A 540 -2.55 3.26 8.37
N LEU A 541 -1.25 3.49 8.44
CA LEU A 541 -0.35 2.74 9.30
C LEU A 541 -0.08 3.54 10.57
N ALA A 542 -0.03 2.87 11.72
CA ALA A 542 0.49 3.46 12.95
C ALA A 542 1.90 4.04 12.73
N ARG A 543 2.14 5.21 13.35
CA ARG A 543 3.37 5.99 13.17
C ARG A 543 4.47 5.60 14.16
N ASP A 544 4.06 5.16 15.34
CA ASP A 544 4.92 4.94 16.50
C ASP A 544 4.75 3.54 17.08
N TYR A 545 5.62 3.22 18.03
CA TYR A 545 5.69 1.90 18.64
C TYR A 545 4.42 1.55 19.42
N GLU A 546 3.78 2.54 20.06
CA GLU A 546 2.54 2.34 20.80
C GLU A 546 1.39 1.92 19.87
N GLY A 547 1.24 2.61 18.73
CA GLY A 547 0.29 2.21 17.70
C GLY A 547 0.58 0.83 17.12
N TRP A 548 1.85 0.51 16.81
CA TRP A 548 2.23 -0.83 16.35
C TRP A 548 1.95 -1.91 17.39
N GLN A 549 2.10 -1.60 18.68
CA GLN A 549 1.81 -2.53 19.77
C GLN A 549 0.31 -2.78 19.85
N ALA A 550 -0.52 -1.75 19.82
CA ALA A 550 -1.98 -1.90 19.82
C ALA A 550 -2.47 -2.76 18.65
N GLU A 551 -2.00 -2.49 17.42
CA GLU A 551 -2.35 -3.26 16.23
C GLU A 551 -1.88 -4.72 16.32
N ALA A 552 -0.66 -4.96 16.79
CA ALA A 552 -0.09 -6.31 16.91
C ALA A 552 -0.80 -7.14 17.98
N VAL A 553 -1.12 -6.54 19.13
CA VAL A 553 -1.86 -7.22 20.22
C VAL A 553 -3.29 -7.52 19.78
N GLU A 554 -3.98 -6.57 19.11
CA GLU A 554 -5.32 -6.82 18.55
C GLU A 554 -5.30 -7.99 17.55
N SER A 555 -4.35 -7.96 16.60
CA SER A 555 -4.19 -9.06 15.64
C SER A 555 -3.91 -10.39 16.33
N PHE A 556 -3.08 -10.40 17.37
CA PHE A 556 -2.78 -11.61 18.13
C PHE A 556 -4.00 -12.16 18.85
N LEU A 557 -4.81 -11.30 19.51
CA LEU A 557 -6.05 -11.71 20.15
C LEU A 557 -7.01 -12.35 19.15
N LEU A 558 -7.17 -11.75 17.97
CA LEU A 558 -7.99 -12.29 16.90
C LEU A 558 -7.46 -13.62 16.36
N ASP A 559 -6.14 -13.74 16.18
CA ASP A 559 -5.49 -14.99 15.76
C ASP A 559 -5.72 -16.10 16.80
N ARG A 560 -5.70 -15.77 18.11
CA ARG A 560 -6.02 -16.73 19.19
C ARG A 560 -7.48 -17.18 19.15
N LEU A 561 -8.42 -16.26 18.94
CA LEU A 561 -9.84 -16.60 18.82
C LEU A 561 -10.10 -17.56 17.64
N GLU A 562 -9.41 -17.38 16.52
CA GLU A 562 -9.52 -18.30 15.37
C GLU A 562 -8.94 -19.69 15.66
N ARG A 563 -7.91 -19.82 16.50
CA ARG A 563 -7.32 -21.13 16.86
C ARG A 563 -8.28 -22.06 17.57
N PHE A 564 -9.29 -21.54 18.25
CA PHE A 564 -10.34 -22.36 18.86
C PHE A 564 -11.21 -23.08 17.83
N PHE A 565 -11.13 -22.68 16.55
CA PHE A 565 -11.82 -23.27 15.40
C PHE A 565 -10.86 -23.96 14.41
N ASP A 566 -9.59 -24.13 14.73
CA ASP A 566 -8.60 -24.70 13.81
C ASP A 566 -8.67 -26.24 13.79
N PHE A 567 -9.65 -26.77 13.05
CA PHE A 567 -9.99 -28.21 13.01
C PHE A 567 -8.97 -29.08 12.28
N ASP A 568 -8.16 -28.51 11.39
CA ASP A 568 -7.21 -29.25 10.56
C ASP A 568 -5.76 -28.72 10.68
N GLY A 569 -5.54 -27.77 11.58
CA GLY A 569 -4.23 -27.21 11.87
C GLY A 569 -3.75 -26.18 10.87
N ARG A 570 -4.58 -25.76 9.90
CA ARG A 570 -4.15 -24.80 8.87
C ARG A 570 -3.84 -23.43 9.44
N MET A 571 -4.35 -23.06 10.62
CA MET A 571 -4.14 -21.75 11.23
C MET A 571 -2.89 -21.66 12.11
N ASN A 572 -2.10 -22.73 12.22
CA ASN A 572 -0.91 -22.75 13.06
C ASN A 572 0.33 -23.36 12.38
N ASP A 573 1.51 -22.94 12.85
CA ASP A 573 2.81 -23.35 12.31
C ASP A 573 3.05 -24.88 12.46
N ALA A 574 2.46 -25.53 13.47
CA ALA A 574 2.62 -26.95 13.74
C ALA A 574 1.80 -27.84 12.79
N LYS A 575 0.83 -27.27 12.05
CA LYS A 575 -0.07 -27.99 11.15
C LYS A 575 -0.84 -29.11 11.86
N THR A 576 -1.17 -28.89 13.12
CA THR A 576 -1.94 -29.84 13.95
C THR A 576 -3.25 -29.21 14.40
N PRO A 577 -4.37 -29.94 14.41
CA PRO A 577 -5.64 -29.42 14.92
C PRO A 577 -5.52 -28.83 16.34
N THR A 578 -6.05 -27.63 16.55
CA THR A 578 -6.12 -26.98 17.88
C THR A 578 -7.53 -26.60 18.29
N ALA A 579 -8.53 -26.97 17.51
CA ALA A 579 -9.92 -26.64 17.82
C ALA A 579 -10.33 -27.15 19.20
N THR A 580 -10.87 -26.25 20.01
CA THR A 580 -11.47 -26.55 21.33
C THR A 580 -12.98 -26.34 21.31
N LEU A 581 -13.48 -25.63 20.30
CA LEU A 581 -14.90 -25.43 20.03
C LEU A 581 -15.37 -26.42 18.97
N PRO A 582 -16.66 -26.79 18.97
CA PRO A 582 -17.22 -27.70 17.98
C PRO A 582 -17.34 -27.04 16.60
N LEU A 583 -17.41 -27.86 15.55
CA LEU A 583 -17.81 -27.42 14.20
C LEU A 583 -19.33 -27.17 14.20
N ALA A 584 -19.72 -26.02 14.74
CA ALA A 584 -21.10 -25.59 14.90
C ALA A 584 -21.19 -24.05 14.87
N LEU A 585 -22.42 -23.51 14.92
CA LEU A 585 -22.60 -22.12 15.32
C LEU A 585 -22.22 -22.01 16.80
N VAL A 586 -21.45 -20.99 17.15
CA VAL A 586 -20.97 -20.76 18.50
C VAL A 586 -21.44 -19.40 18.98
N SER A 587 -21.88 -19.30 20.23
CA SER A 587 -22.25 -18.02 20.84
C SER A 587 -20.99 -17.23 21.24
N ILE A 588 -21.10 -15.91 21.35
CA ILE A 588 -19.99 -15.11 21.88
C ILE A 588 -19.66 -15.50 23.33
N GLY A 589 -20.63 -15.92 24.14
CA GLY A 589 -20.39 -16.39 25.51
C GLY A 589 -19.61 -17.70 25.57
N ASP A 590 -19.84 -18.64 24.66
CA ASP A 590 -19.07 -19.88 24.54
C ASP A 590 -17.63 -19.57 24.11
N LEU A 591 -17.46 -18.69 23.12
CA LEU A 591 -16.15 -18.21 22.69
C LEU A 591 -15.40 -17.51 23.84
N ALA A 592 -16.10 -16.70 24.63
CA ALA A 592 -15.53 -16.06 25.82
C ALA A 592 -15.16 -17.07 26.91
N THR A 593 -15.91 -18.16 27.04
CA THR A 593 -15.59 -19.24 27.98
C THR A 593 -14.31 -19.97 27.55
N ALA A 594 -14.12 -20.24 26.26
CA ALA A 594 -12.88 -20.78 25.73
C ALA A 594 -11.70 -19.82 25.96
N ALA A 595 -11.89 -18.53 25.66
CA ALA A 595 -10.86 -17.50 25.84
C ALA A 595 -10.43 -17.29 27.31
N ARG A 596 -11.36 -17.39 28.27
CA ARG A 596 -11.03 -17.33 29.71
C ARG A 596 -10.09 -18.43 30.18
N ARG A 597 -10.07 -19.57 29.48
CA ARG A 597 -9.21 -20.71 29.79
C ARG A 597 -7.85 -20.62 29.10
N ASP A 598 -7.61 -19.59 28.31
CA ASP A 598 -6.37 -19.35 27.58
C ASP A 598 -5.55 -18.27 28.28
N PRO A 599 -4.50 -18.64 29.04
CA PRO A 599 -3.68 -17.67 29.78
C PRO A 599 -3.02 -16.63 28.87
N LEU A 600 -2.62 -17.02 27.66
CA LEU A 600 -1.98 -16.10 26.71
C LEU A 600 -2.99 -15.10 26.14
N PHE A 601 -4.25 -15.51 25.95
CA PHE A 601 -5.31 -14.58 25.56
C PHE A 601 -5.57 -13.56 26.66
N ILE A 602 -5.69 -14.01 27.93
CA ILE A 602 -5.92 -13.11 29.06
C ILE A 602 -4.78 -12.10 29.20
N GLU A 603 -3.53 -12.55 29.23
CA GLU A 603 -2.36 -11.67 29.35
C GLU A 603 -2.28 -10.63 28.22
N ALA A 604 -2.49 -11.05 26.96
CA ALA A 604 -2.52 -10.12 25.83
C ALA A 604 -3.72 -9.16 25.91
N ALA A 605 -4.86 -9.62 26.42
CA ALA A 605 -6.04 -8.79 26.59
C ALA A 605 -5.85 -7.73 27.68
N GLU A 606 -5.16 -8.05 28.79
CA GLU A 606 -4.78 -7.08 29.81
C GLU A 606 -3.87 -5.98 29.23
N VAL A 607 -2.92 -6.35 28.36
CA VAL A 607 -2.07 -5.39 27.64
C VAL A 607 -2.91 -4.52 26.69
N PHE A 608 -3.89 -5.12 25.99
CA PHE A 608 -4.74 -4.42 25.05
C PHE A 608 -5.72 -3.44 25.71
N THR A 609 -6.31 -3.83 26.85
CA THR A 609 -7.28 -3.02 27.58
C THR A 609 -6.61 -2.02 28.53
N GLY A 610 -5.38 -2.32 28.98
CA GLY A 610 -4.71 -1.60 30.05
C GLY A 610 -5.32 -1.86 31.44
N ASP A 611 -6.19 -2.87 31.57
CA ASP A 611 -6.95 -3.18 32.78
C ASP A 611 -6.96 -4.70 33.02
N VAL A 612 -6.58 -5.11 34.23
CA VAL A 612 -6.57 -6.52 34.68
C VAL A 612 -7.98 -7.05 35.00
N ALA A 613 -8.94 -6.16 35.26
CA ALA A 613 -10.31 -6.51 35.63
C ALA A 613 -11.31 -6.36 34.44
N PHE A 614 -10.80 -6.43 33.20
CA PHE A 614 -11.60 -6.25 32.00
C PHE A 614 -12.68 -7.33 31.82
N ASP A 615 -13.80 -6.97 31.20
CA ASP A 615 -14.84 -7.93 30.81
C ASP A 615 -14.46 -8.64 29.50
N VAL A 616 -14.08 -9.92 29.62
CA VAL A 616 -13.71 -10.80 28.51
C VAL A 616 -14.82 -10.91 27.45
N THR A 617 -16.09 -11.05 27.88
CA THR A 617 -17.20 -11.19 26.95
C THR A 617 -17.41 -9.90 26.17
N ALA A 618 -17.36 -8.75 26.84
CA ALA A 618 -17.51 -7.45 26.19
C ALA A 618 -16.38 -7.15 25.20
N LEU A 619 -15.12 -7.51 25.55
CA LEU A 619 -13.97 -7.39 24.67
C LEU A 619 -14.14 -8.24 23.39
N ILE A 620 -14.46 -9.52 23.54
CA ILE A 620 -14.64 -10.42 22.40
C ILE A 620 -15.80 -9.96 21.52
N MET A 621 -16.90 -9.51 22.12
CA MET A 621 -18.04 -8.97 21.36
C MET A 621 -17.62 -7.76 20.50
N LYS A 622 -16.76 -6.88 21.03
CA LYS A 622 -16.20 -5.74 20.28
C LYS A 622 -15.28 -6.21 19.14
N LEU A 623 -14.34 -7.10 19.42
CA LEU A 623 -13.38 -7.62 18.44
C LEU A 623 -14.09 -8.34 17.29
N VAL A 624 -15.03 -9.24 17.62
CA VAL A 624 -15.78 -10.03 16.64
C VAL A 624 -16.76 -9.16 15.82
N ASP A 625 -17.41 -8.13 16.40
CA ASP A 625 -18.25 -7.22 15.59
C ASP A 625 -17.44 -6.49 14.51
N GLN A 626 -16.18 -6.11 14.79
CA GLN A 626 -15.35 -5.44 13.79
C GLN A 626 -14.77 -6.37 12.72
N GLU A 627 -14.62 -7.66 13.03
CA GLU A 627 -13.98 -8.67 12.18
C GLU A 627 -14.98 -9.71 11.63
N SER A 628 -16.28 -9.40 11.68
CA SER A 628 -17.35 -10.24 11.13
C SER A 628 -18.20 -9.54 10.08
N VAL A 629 -18.74 -10.34 9.16
CA VAL A 629 -19.70 -9.88 8.16
C VAL A 629 -20.94 -10.80 8.20
N PRO A 630 -22.17 -10.25 8.17
CA PRO A 630 -23.37 -11.06 8.09
C PRO A 630 -23.41 -11.90 6.81
N LEU A 631 -23.81 -13.16 6.94
CA LEU A 631 -23.99 -14.05 5.79
C LEU A 631 -25.09 -13.53 4.87
N LEU A 632 -26.26 -13.12 5.41
CA LEU A 632 -27.36 -12.60 4.62
C LEU A 632 -27.05 -11.23 3.97
N PRO A 633 -27.23 -11.10 2.64
CA PRO A 633 -27.06 -9.82 1.91
C PRO A 633 -27.89 -8.65 2.46
N ILE A 634 -29.14 -8.90 2.90
CA ILE A 634 -30.04 -7.86 3.44
C ILE A 634 -29.51 -7.21 4.72
N LEU A 635 -28.63 -7.91 5.46
CA LEU A 635 -27.98 -7.42 6.67
C LEU A 635 -26.59 -6.83 6.40
N ARG A 636 -26.12 -6.89 5.14
CA ARG A 636 -24.80 -6.41 4.70
C ARG A 636 -24.91 -5.12 3.88
N TYR A 637 -25.83 -5.07 2.93
CA TYR A 637 -25.91 -4.01 1.93
C TYR A 637 -27.04 -3.01 2.17
N LYS A 638 -26.81 -1.80 1.66
CA LYS A 638 -27.88 -0.82 1.39
C LYS A 638 -28.58 -1.18 0.07
N PRO A 639 -29.74 -0.56 -0.26
CA PRO A 639 -30.48 -0.87 -1.49
C PRO A 639 -29.64 -0.79 -2.79
N THR A 640 -28.66 0.11 -2.87
CA THR A 640 -27.74 0.18 -4.01
C THR A 640 -26.84 -1.04 -4.09
N GLY A 641 -26.29 -1.50 -2.97
CA GLY A 641 -25.48 -2.71 -2.89
C GLY A 641 -26.29 -3.97 -3.16
N SER A 642 -27.53 -4.07 -2.67
CA SER A 642 -28.41 -5.22 -2.94
C SER A 642 -28.69 -5.40 -4.44
N ARG A 643 -28.89 -4.32 -5.19
CA ARG A 643 -29.05 -4.37 -6.66
C ARG A 643 -27.81 -4.89 -7.35
N LYS A 644 -26.63 -4.36 -6.98
CA LYS A 644 -25.34 -4.86 -7.49
C LYS A 644 -25.16 -6.33 -7.17
N HIS A 645 -25.51 -6.76 -5.96
CA HIS A 645 -25.40 -8.15 -5.55
C HIS A 645 -26.27 -9.08 -6.39
N ALA A 646 -27.50 -8.68 -6.74
CA ALA A 646 -28.34 -9.44 -7.65
C ALA A 646 -27.71 -9.56 -9.06
N GLU A 647 -27.09 -8.50 -9.58
CA GLU A 647 -26.33 -8.57 -10.85
C GLU A 647 -25.14 -9.52 -10.76
N TRP A 648 -24.40 -9.51 -9.64
CA TRP A 648 -23.31 -10.46 -9.36
C TRP A 648 -23.81 -11.91 -9.29
N GLN A 649 -24.95 -12.16 -8.65
CA GLN A 649 -25.57 -13.49 -8.60
C GLN A 649 -25.90 -14.00 -10.01
N GLY A 650 -26.47 -13.14 -10.87
CA GLY A 650 -26.73 -13.48 -12.28
C GLY A 650 -25.45 -13.83 -13.06
N VAL A 651 -24.36 -13.08 -12.83
CA VAL A 651 -23.05 -13.40 -13.43
C VAL A 651 -22.52 -14.74 -12.95
N TRP A 652 -22.62 -15.05 -11.64
CA TRP A 652 -22.20 -16.36 -11.13
C TRP A 652 -23.05 -17.49 -11.70
N ASP A 653 -24.36 -17.31 -11.87
CA ASP A 653 -25.22 -18.32 -12.48
C ASP A 653 -24.80 -18.63 -13.92
N LEU A 654 -24.46 -17.60 -14.72
CA LEU A 654 -23.93 -17.79 -16.07
C LEU A 654 -22.55 -18.48 -16.06
N GLN A 655 -21.65 -18.10 -15.16
CA GLN A 655 -20.36 -18.79 -14.99
C GLN A 655 -20.55 -20.27 -14.63
N ARG A 656 -21.54 -20.63 -13.80
CA ARG A 656 -21.86 -22.03 -13.48
C ARG A 656 -22.37 -22.80 -14.70
N GLN A 657 -23.12 -22.15 -15.58
CA GLN A 657 -23.56 -22.76 -16.85
C GLN A 657 -22.38 -23.03 -17.79
N GLU A 658 -21.45 -22.07 -17.95
CA GLU A 658 -20.20 -22.31 -18.69
C GLU A 658 -19.44 -23.50 -18.10
N ASP A 659 -19.39 -23.55 -16.77
CA ASP A 659 -18.69 -24.57 -16.05
C ASP A 659 -19.31 -25.97 -16.22
N ALA A 660 -20.63 -26.07 -16.27
CA ALA A 660 -21.32 -27.33 -16.56
C ALA A 660 -21.01 -27.83 -17.98
N ILE A 661 -20.87 -26.91 -18.95
CA ILE A 661 -20.47 -27.25 -20.33
C ILE A 661 -19.01 -27.73 -20.36
N ASP A 662 -18.10 -27.01 -19.69
CA ASP A 662 -16.67 -27.38 -19.62
C ASP A 662 -16.45 -28.75 -18.95
N ALA A 663 -17.26 -29.08 -17.94
CA ALA A 663 -17.19 -30.38 -17.28
C ALA A 663 -17.50 -31.52 -18.26
N ARG A 664 -18.47 -31.34 -19.17
CA ARG A 664 -18.81 -32.33 -20.21
C ARG A 664 -17.69 -32.50 -21.23
N ALA A 665 -16.99 -31.41 -21.57
CA ALA A 665 -15.84 -31.45 -22.46
C ALA A 665 -14.60 -32.13 -21.85
N SER A 666 -14.57 -32.26 -20.52
CA SER A 666 -13.50 -32.93 -19.77
C SER A 666 -13.78 -34.40 -19.48
N LEU A 667 -14.94 -34.93 -19.88
CA LEU A 667 -15.28 -36.35 -19.73
C LEU A 667 -14.45 -37.21 -20.71
N ASP A 668 -14.36 -38.51 -20.43
CA ASP A 668 -13.84 -39.50 -21.39
C ASP A 668 -14.65 -39.40 -22.71
N PRO A 669 -14.02 -39.34 -23.89
CA PRO A 669 -14.72 -39.31 -25.17
C PRO A 669 -15.74 -40.45 -25.40
N LYS A 670 -15.64 -41.55 -24.66
CA LYS A 670 -16.59 -42.67 -24.67
C LYS A 670 -17.83 -42.42 -23.80
N ASN A 671 -17.82 -41.41 -22.93
CA ASN A 671 -18.95 -41.08 -22.09
C ASN A 671 -20.08 -40.50 -22.97
N PRO A 672 -21.33 -41.00 -22.89
CA PRO A 672 -22.45 -40.48 -23.67
C PRO A 672 -22.74 -38.99 -23.48
N ALA A 673 -22.33 -38.41 -22.35
CA ALA A 673 -22.50 -36.99 -22.05
C ALA A 673 -21.34 -36.10 -22.56
N TYR A 674 -20.26 -36.71 -23.09
CA TYR A 674 -19.10 -36.00 -23.64
C TYR A 674 -19.49 -35.10 -24.80
N VAL A 675 -18.85 -33.93 -24.87
CA VAL A 675 -18.93 -33.01 -26.00
C VAL A 675 -17.52 -32.63 -26.41
N SER A 676 -17.27 -32.47 -27.71
CA SER A 676 -15.97 -31.98 -28.17
C SER A 676 -15.73 -30.54 -27.72
N THR A 677 -14.47 -30.09 -27.72
CA THR A 677 -14.11 -28.70 -27.40
C THR A 677 -14.81 -27.68 -28.30
N GLU A 678 -14.98 -28.01 -29.59
CA GLU A 678 -15.70 -27.17 -30.56
C GLU A 678 -17.21 -27.12 -30.25
N GLN A 679 -17.82 -28.25 -29.90
CA GLN A 679 -19.23 -28.31 -29.49
C GLN A 679 -19.45 -27.54 -28.20
N ALA A 680 -18.57 -27.67 -27.21
CA ALA A 680 -18.61 -26.90 -25.98
C ALA A 680 -18.55 -25.39 -26.24
N ALA A 681 -17.67 -24.94 -27.13
CA ALA A 681 -17.58 -23.54 -27.53
C ALA A 681 -18.86 -23.03 -28.21
N ASP A 682 -19.46 -23.82 -29.11
CA ASP A 682 -20.74 -23.48 -29.74
C ASP A 682 -21.90 -23.45 -28.73
N MET A 683 -21.93 -24.40 -27.80
CA MET A 683 -22.92 -24.45 -26.71
C MET A 683 -22.82 -23.21 -25.81
N LYS A 684 -21.62 -22.82 -25.39
CA LYS A 684 -21.42 -21.59 -24.59
C LYS A 684 -21.93 -20.36 -25.32
N ARG A 685 -21.56 -20.20 -26.60
CA ARG A 685 -22.02 -19.07 -27.43
C ARG A 685 -23.54 -19.00 -27.55
N LYS A 686 -24.22 -20.15 -27.70
CA LYS A 686 -25.68 -20.21 -27.90
C LYS A 686 -26.49 -20.13 -26.60
N GLN A 687 -26.00 -20.76 -25.53
CA GLN A 687 -26.75 -20.94 -24.28
C GLN A 687 -26.41 -19.88 -23.23
N VAL A 688 -25.14 -19.46 -23.16
CA VAL A 688 -24.67 -18.49 -22.15
C VAL A 688 -24.50 -17.10 -22.77
N GLY A 689 -23.90 -17.03 -23.97
CA GLY A 689 -23.57 -15.77 -24.63
C GLY A 689 -22.45 -15.00 -23.91
N ASP A 690 -22.35 -13.70 -24.19
CA ASP A 690 -21.34 -12.84 -23.57
C ASP A 690 -21.76 -12.45 -22.13
N ILE A 691 -20.94 -12.82 -21.15
CA ILE A 691 -21.17 -12.46 -19.75
C ILE A 691 -20.67 -11.03 -19.49
N ALA A 692 -21.58 -10.12 -19.16
CA ALA A 692 -21.24 -8.74 -18.81
C ALA A 692 -20.44 -8.65 -17.51
N VAL A 693 -19.48 -7.73 -17.44
CA VAL A 693 -18.72 -7.45 -16.22
C VAL A 693 -19.66 -6.81 -15.17
N PRO A 694 -19.80 -7.40 -13.97
CA PRO A 694 -20.68 -6.86 -12.95
C PRO A 694 -20.15 -5.54 -12.36
N PRO A 695 -21.03 -4.69 -11.80
CA PRO A 695 -20.63 -3.41 -11.23
C PRO A 695 -19.78 -3.58 -9.97
N LYS A 696 -18.73 -2.76 -9.83
CA LYS A 696 -17.92 -2.71 -8.60
C LYS A 696 -18.68 -2.03 -7.45
N TYR A 697 -18.44 -2.50 -6.24
CA TYR A 697 -18.98 -1.89 -5.02
C TYR A 697 -18.17 -0.67 -4.58
N THR A 698 -18.81 0.16 -3.77
CA THR A 698 -18.22 1.31 -3.08
C THR A 698 -18.59 1.27 -1.59
N SER A 699 -17.93 2.07 -0.74
CA SER A 699 -18.30 2.17 0.67
C SER A 699 -19.76 2.60 0.90
N ALA A 700 -20.36 3.32 -0.05
CA ALA A 700 -21.75 3.75 0.00
C ALA A 700 -22.75 2.60 -0.15
N ASP A 701 -22.33 1.44 -0.65
CA ASP A 701 -23.16 0.26 -0.88
C ASP A 701 -23.33 -0.62 0.37
N PHE A 702 -22.49 -0.43 1.40
CA PHE A 702 -22.50 -1.23 2.62
C PHE A 702 -23.19 -0.51 3.78
N LEU A 703 -23.79 -1.29 4.68
CA LEU A 703 -24.45 -0.79 5.89
C LEU A 703 -23.46 -0.28 6.94
N LYS A 704 -22.29 -0.94 7.08
CA LYS A 704 -21.23 -0.55 8.02
C LYS A 704 -19.88 -0.38 7.32
N THR A 705 -19.04 0.51 7.85
CA THR A 705 -17.70 0.80 7.31
C THR A 705 -16.77 -0.42 7.36
N HIS A 706 -16.81 -1.22 8.43
CA HIS A 706 -15.96 -2.42 8.49
C HIS A 706 -16.41 -3.52 7.52
N TYR A 707 -17.69 -3.60 7.13
CA TYR A 707 -18.11 -4.52 6.06
C TYR A 707 -17.40 -4.16 4.75
N TRP A 708 -17.37 -2.87 4.41
CA TRP A 708 -16.60 -2.39 3.26
C TRP A 708 -15.10 -2.69 3.38
N ARG A 709 -14.50 -2.47 4.56
CA ARG A 709 -13.09 -2.77 4.84
C ARG A 709 -12.76 -4.25 4.57
N LEU A 710 -13.65 -5.16 4.99
CA LEU A 710 -13.46 -6.61 4.88
C LEU A 710 -13.85 -7.19 3.51
N ARG A 711 -14.55 -6.42 2.66
CA ARG A 711 -15.13 -6.91 1.39
C ARG A 711 -14.60 -6.23 0.14
N GLY A 712 -14.30 -4.93 0.22
CA GLY A 712 -13.72 -4.16 -0.89
C GLY A 712 -14.63 -4.07 -2.14
N LYS A 713 -14.04 -3.67 -3.27
CA LYS A 713 -14.78 -3.35 -4.51
C LYS A 713 -15.42 -4.57 -5.19
N LEU A 714 -14.91 -5.77 -4.91
CA LEU A 714 -15.36 -7.03 -5.51
C LEU A 714 -16.14 -7.91 -4.52
N ASP A 715 -16.45 -7.40 -3.33
CA ASP A 715 -17.11 -8.13 -2.25
C ASP A 715 -16.44 -9.45 -1.83
N VAL A 716 -15.11 -9.47 -1.90
CA VAL A 716 -14.28 -10.64 -1.58
C VAL A 716 -14.32 -10.91 -0.06
N PRO A 717 -14.65 -12.12 0.42
CA PRO A 717 -14.69 -12.43 1.84
C PRO A 717 -13.29 -12.40 2.47
N LYS A 718 -13.00 -11.40 3.32
CA LYS A 718 -11.75 -11.32 4.11
C LYS A 718 -11.99 -11.33 5.63
N GLU A 719 -13.25 -11.37 6.07
CA GLU A 719 -13.62 -11.44 7.48
C GLU A 719 -13.05 -12.69 8.19
N ARG A 720 -12.93 -12.61 9.52
CA ARG A 720 -12.48 -13.72 10.37
C ARG A 720 -13.66 -14.59 10.84
N PHE A 721 -14.82 -13.96 11.03
CA PHE A 721 -16.04 -14.62 11.48
C PHE A 721 -17.23 -14.28 10.59
N VAL A 722 -18.14 -15.24 10.43
CA VAL A 722 -19.46 -15.01 9.85
C VAL A 722 -20.42 -14.73 11.00
N SER A 723 -21.16 -13.62 10.94
CA SER A 723 -22.14 -13.28 11.97
C SER A 723 -23.57 -13.60 11.54
N PHE A 724 -24.41 -13.91 12.52
CA PHE A 724 -25.82 -14.23 12.33
C PHE A 724 -26.70 -13.27 13.15
N PRO A 725 -26.82 -11.98 12.75
CA PRO A 725 -27.69 -11.06 13.47
C PRO A 725 -29.14 -11.60 13.53
N HIS A 726 -29.84 -11.34 14.64
CA HIS A 726 -31.17 -11.89 14.96
C HIS A 726 -31.21 -13.36 15.36
N ILE A 727 -30.06 -14.04 15.37
CA ILE A 727 -29.92 -15.41 15.88
C ILE A 727 -29.05 -15.33 17.14
N LEU A 728 -29.67 -15.55 18.30
CA LEU A 728 -29.01 -15.54 19.61
C LEU A 728 -28.86 -16.96 20.14
N GLY A 729 -27.75 -17.20 20.83
CA GLY A 729 -27.51 -18.42 21.59
C GLY A 729 -28.37 -18.52 22.84
N PRO A 730 -28.36 -19.67 23.54
CA PRO A 730 -29.06 -19.86 24.81
C PRO A 730 -28.61 -18.88 25.90
N ASP A 731 -27.38 -18.40 25.82
CA ASP A 731 -26.79 -17.39 26.72
C ASP A 731 -27.20 -15.94 26.40
N GLY A 732 -28.04 -15.75 25.38
CA GLY A 732 -28.51 -14.44 24.93
C GLY A 732 -27.49 -13.64 24.12
N THR A 733 -26.31 -14.20 23.83
CA THR A 733 -25.28 -13.55 23.01
C THR A 733 -25.44 -13.89 21.52
N PRO A 734 -24.91 -13.05 20.59
CA PRO A 734 -25.01 -13.33 19.16
C PRO A 734 -24.32 -14.64 18.76
N MET A 735 -24.90 -15.35 17.79
CA MET A 735 -24.27 -16.50 17.17
C MET A 735 -23.31 -16.09 16.06
N ILE A 736 -22.19 -16.80 15.97
CA ILE A 736 -21.16 -16.65 14.94
C ILE A 736 -20.73 -18.03 14.41
N ALA A 737 -20.05 -18.02 13.27
CA ALA A 737 -19.26 -19.14 12.79
C ALA A 737 -17.87 -18.65 12.40
N TRP A 738 -16.89 -19.55 12.41
CA TRP A 738 -15.58 -19.24 11.85
C TRP A 738 -15.65 -19.15 10.33
N ALA A 739 -15.04 -18.11 9.75
CA ALA A 739 -15.08 -17.89 8.30
C ALA A 739 -14.21 -18.87 7.49
N GLY A 740 -13.42 -19.73 8.15
CA GLY A 740 -12.67 -20.80 7.50
C GLY A 740 -13.46 -22.09 7.26
N LEU A 741 -14.71 -22.18 7.72
CA LEU A 741 -15.61 -23.28 7.37
C LEU A 741 -15.96 -23.22 5.89
N ASP A 742 -15.93 -24.37 5.20
CA ASP A 742 -16.48 -24.45 3.85
C ASP A 742 -18.01 -24.30 3.85
N GLN A 743 -18.59 -24.16 2.66
CA GLN A 743 -20.01 -23.84 2.54
C GLN A 743 -20.92 -24.99 3.02
N LEU A 744 -20.46 -26.24 2.91
CA LEU A 744 -21.19 -27.40 3.41
C LEU A 744 -21.11 -27.50 4.94
N GLN A 745 -19.93 -27.29 5.51
CA GLN A 745 -19.69 -27.22 6.95
C GLN A 745 -20.54 -26.11 7.60
N LEU A 746 -20.61 -24.95 6.96
CA LEU A 746 -21.42 -23.84 7.42
C LEU A 746 -22.93 -24.14 7.32
N ALA A 747 -23.38 -24.78 6.24
CA ALA A 747 -24.77 -25.23 6.10
C ALA A 747 -25.14 -26.26 7.18
N LYS A 748 -24.23 -27.20 7.47
CA LYS A 748 -24.38 -28.17 8.57
C LYS A 748 -24.47 -27.48 9.93
N ALA A 749 -23.57 -26.55 10.22
CA ALA A 749 -23.60 -25.80 11.48
C ALA A 749 -24.93 -25.05 11.69
N ILE A 750 -25.48 -24.45 10.64
CA ILE A 750 -26.79 -23.77 10.68
C ILE A 750 -27.93 -24.78 10.86
N GLY A 751 -27.92 -25.90 10.12
CA GLY A 751 -28.96 -26.94 10.21
C GLY A 751 -29.00 -27.62 11.58
N ASP A 752 -27.84 -27.95 12.14
CA ASP A 752 -27.74 -28.57 13.47
C ASP A 752 -28.32 -27.63 14.55
N PHE A 753 -27.95 -26.34 14.50
CA PHE A 753 -28.46 -25.35 15.45
C PHE A 753 -29.95 -25.02 15.22
N TYR A 754 -30.44 -25.08 13.98
CA TYR A 754 -31.87 -24.99 13.67
C TYR A 754 -32.66 -26.08 14.39
N GLY A 755 -32.19 -27.33 14.30
CA GLY A 755 -32.79 -28.47 15.00
C GLY A 755 -32.88 -28.21 16.51
N MET A 756 -31.77 -27.80 17.13
CA MET A 756 -31.74 -27.46 18.56
C MET A 756 -32.71 -26.34 18.94
N VAL A 757 -32.81 -25.27 18.13
CA VAL A 757 -33.78 -24.20 18.39
C VAL A 757 -35.22 -24.72 18.31
N GLN A 758 -35.53 -25.54 17.32
CA GLN A 758 -36.86 -26.09 17.10
C GLN A 758 -37.27 -27.09 18.19
N THR A 759 -36.34 -27.93 18.67
CA THR A 759 -36.66 -29.04 19.58
C THR A 759 -36.36 -28.76 21.04
N GLU A 760 -35.31 -27.99 21.35
CA GLU A 760 -34.80 -27.81 22.71
C GLU A 760 -35.01 -26.41 23.29
N TYR A 761 -34.87 -25.35 22.48
CA TYR A 761 -34.82 -23.98 23.03
C TYR A 761 -36.12 -23.18 22.88
N GLY A 762 -36.71 -23.16 21.68
CA GLY A 762 -37.72 -22.17 21.31
C GLY A 762 -39.00 -22.73 20.70
N GLY A 763 -39.00 -24.00 20.28
CA GLY A 763 -40.15 -24.62 19.63
C GLY A 763 -40.29 -24.24 18.16
N SER A 764 -41.34 -24.75 17.52
CA SER A 764 -41.55 -24.61 16.06
C SER A 764 -41.86 -23.19 15.58
N ASP A 765 -42.29 -22.31 16.48
CA ASP A 765 -42.64 -20.92 16.18
C ASP A 765 -41.54 -19.91 16.54
N ASP A 766 -40.33 -20.39 16.89
CA ASP A 766 -39.24 -19.50 17.28
C ASP A 766 -38.82 -18.56 16.12
N PRO A 767 -38.74 -17.24 16.36
CA PRO A 767 -38.45 -16.25 15.31
C PRO A 767 -37.04 -16.36 14.72
N ARG A 768 -36.14 -17.14 15.32
CA ARG A 768 -34.78 -17.42 14.82
C ARG A 768 -34.78 -18.43 13.67
N LEU A 769 -35.83 -19.25 13.52
CA LEU A 769 -35.87 -20.33 12.53
C LEU A 769 -35.92 -19.82 11.09
N VAL A 770 -36.79 -18.86 10.78
CA VAL A 770 -36.92 -18.30 9.42
C VAL A 770 -35.61 -17.66 8.91
N PRO A 771 -34.91 -16.79 9.68
CA PRO A 771 -33.63 -16.27 9.20
C PRO A 771 -32.56 -17.36 9.04
N MET A 772 -32.57 -18.45 9.81
CA MET A 772 -31.66 -19.58 9.57
C MET A 772 -31.94 -20.26 8.22
N LEU A 773 -33.20 -20.51 7.88
CA LEU A 773 -33.58 -21.05 6.57
C LEU A 773 -33.15 -20.11 5.43
N ALA A 774 -33.26 -18.79 5.62
CA ALA A 774 -32.77 -17.81 4.66
C ALA A 774 -31.24 -17.89 4.49
N ASN A 775 -30.48 -18.13 5.55
CA ASN A 775 -29.03 -18.32 5.48
C ASN A 775 -28.68 -19.61 4.71
N LEU A 776 -29.43 -20.70 4.89
CA LEU A 776 -29.26 -21.91 4.11
C LEU A 776 -29.56 -21.69 2.62
N CYS A 777 -30.59 -20.91 2.30
CA CYS A 777 -30.90 -20.53 0.91
C CYS A 777 -29.73 -19.78 0.24
N GLU A 778 -29.07 -18.88 0.97
CA GLU A 778 -27.91 -18.13 0.48
C GLU A 778 -26.70 -19.03 0.22
N LEU A 779 -26.48 -20.08 1.01
CA LEU A 779 -25.36 -21.01 0.85
C LEU A 779 -25.59 -22.05 -0.26
N LEU A 780 -26.84 -22.41 -0.54
CA LEU A 780 -27.19 -23.54 -1.39
C LEU A 780 -26.54 -23.52 -2.78
N PRO A 781 -26.46 -22.38 -3.51
CA PRO A 781 -25.79 -22.34 -4.81
C PRO A 781 -24.29 -22.67 -4.73
N TRP A 782 -23.65 -22.37 -3.59
CA TRP A 782 -22.23 -22.65 -3.36
C TRP A 782 -22.00 -24.10 -2.96
N VAL A 783 -22.87 -24.67 -2.11
CA VAL A 783 -22.84 -26.10 -1.79
C VAL A 783 -22.99 -26.91 -3.07
N ARG A 784 -23.95 -26.56 -3.94
CA ARG A 784 -24.15 -27.24 -5.22
C ARG A 784 -22.94 -27.14 -6.16
N GLN A 785 -22.26 -26.00 -6.19
CA GLN A 785 -21.10 -25.77 -7.05
C GLN A 785 -19.87 -26.53 -6.59
N TRP A 786 -19.60 -26.55 -5.27
CA TRP A 786 -18.32 -27.02 -4.73
C TRP A 786 -18.36 -28.39 -4.05
N HIS A 787 -19.56 -28.91 -3.76
CA HIS A 787 -19.82 -30.19 -3.10
C HIS A 787 -20.90 -30.95 -3.86
N ALA A 788 -20.64 -31.24 -5.15
CA ALA A 788 -21.59 -31.90 -6.05
C ALA A 788 -21.58 -33.43 -5.90
N GLU A 789 -20.55 -33.98 -5.25
CA GLU A 789 -20.43 -35.41 -4.98
C GLU A 789 -21.56 -35.95 -4.08
N SER A 790 -21.98 -37.18 -4.36
CA SER A 790 -22.92 -37.89 -3.49
C SER A 790 -22.21 -38.34 -2.22
N LEU A 791 -22.72 -37.93 -1.06
CA LEU A 791 -22.19 -38.30 0.25
C LEU A 791 -23.19 -39.22 0.98
N PRO A 792 -22.74 -40.36 1.55
CA PRO A 792 -23.63 -41.31 2.24
C PRO A 792 -24.49 -40.68 3.33
N ASP A 793 -23.91 -39.80 4.14
CA ASP A 793 -24.58 -39.13 5.27
C ASP A 793 -25.78 -38.27 4.83
N TYR A 794 -25.83 -37.87 3.56
CA TYR A 794 -26.89 -37.04 2.98
C TYR A 794 -27.82 -37.81 2.04
N GLY A 795 -27.59 -39.11 1.81
CA GLY A 795 -28.36 -39.94 0.88
C GLY A 795 -28.29 -39.48 -0.59
N GLY A 796 -27.27 -38.68 -0.95
CA GLY A 796 -27.14 -38.04 -2.26
C GLY A 796 -26.24 -36.80 -2.21
N PRO A 797 -26.28 -35.92 -3.23
CA PRO A 797 -25.58 -34.64 -3.19
C PRO A 797 -26.10 -33.77 -2.02
N PRO A 798 -25.23 -33.20 -1.17
CA PRO A 798 -25.65 -32.43 0.01
C PRO A 798 -26.60 -31.26 -0.29
N ALA A 799 -26.44 -30.61 -1.44
CA ALA A 799 -27.35 -29.54 -1.86
C ALA A 799 -28.80 -30.04 -2.04
N ALA A 800 -29.01 -31.27 -2.51
CA ALA A 800 -30.35 -31.82 -2.67
C ALA A 800 -31.02 -32.08 -1.31
N PHE A 801 -30.25 -32.55 -0.32
CA PHE A 801 -30.72 -32.72 1.05
C PHE A 801 -31.20 -31.40 1.65
N TYR A 802 -30.36 -30.36 1.62
CA TYR A 802 -30.74 -29.05 2.17
C TYR A 802 -31.88 -28.39 1.40
N GLU A 803 -31.97 -28.59 0.10
CA GLU A 803 -33.10 -28.10 -0.69
C GLU A 803 -34.42 -28.73 -0.22
N GLN A 804 -34.44 -30.05 -0.01
CA GLN A 804 -35.62 -30.74 0.50
C GLN A 804 -35.95 -30.29 1.92
N PHE A 805 -34.94 -30.21 2.80
CA PHE A 805 -35.10 -29.73 4.17
C PHE A 805 -35.72 -28.33 4.23
N ILE A 806 -35.23 -27.37 3.43
CA ILE A 806 -35.79 -26.02 3.40
C ILE A 806 -37.24 -26.05 2.90
N ARG A 807 -37.58 -26.86 1.89
CA ARG A 807 -38.96 -26.97 1.37
C ARG A 807 -39.92 -27.54 2.42
N ASP A 808 -39.50 -28.56 3.14
CA ASP A 808 -40.31 -29.21 4.17
C ASP A 808 -40.55 -28.25 5.35
N GLU A 809 -39.51 -27.55 5.81
CA GLU A 809 -39.62 -26.55 6.88
C GLU A 809 -40.36 -25.26 6.44
N ALA A 810 -40.27 -24.86 5.17
CA ALA A 810 -41.09 -23.78 4.63
C ALA A 810 -42.58 -24.15 4.70
N THR A 811 -42.90 -25.36 4.26
CA THR A 811 -44.26 -25.89 4.24
C THR A 811 -44.83 -26.01 5.65
N SER A 812 -44.05 -26.53 6.61
CA SER A 812 -44.47 -26.64 8.02
C SER A 812 -44.80 -25.27 8.64
N LYS A 813 -44.15 -24.20 8.16
CA LYS A 813 -44.36 -22.82 8.60
C LYS A 813 -45.34 -22.01 7.75
N SER A 814 -46.02 -22.65 6.78
CA SER A 814 -46.90 -21.97 5.83
C SER A 814 -46.23 -20.83 5.05
N LEU A 815 -44.93 -20.99 4.75
CA LEU A 815 -44.13 -20.06 3.96
C LEU A 815 -43.75 -20.71 2.62
N THR A 816 -43.58 -19.87 1.61
CA THR A 816 -42.97 -20.27 0.34
C THR A 816 -41.46 -20.12 0.39
N TRP A 817 -40.76 -20.79 -0.54
CA TRP A 817 -39.31 -20.64 -0.72
C TRP A 817 -38.90 -19.18 -0.91
N ASP A 818 -39.64 -18.45 -1.75
CA ASP A 818 -39.35 -17.05 -2.04
C ASP A 818 -39.55 -16.16 -0.80
N GLN A 819 -40.58 -16.41 0.01
CA GLN A 819 -40.78 -15.68 1.27
C GLN A 819 -39.65 -15.91 2.29
N ILE A 820 -39.04 -17.11 2.32
CA ILE A 820 -37.85 -17.36 3.14
C ILE A 820 -36.66 -16.59 2.59
N ARG A 821 -36.42 -16.65 1.27
CA ARG A 821 -35.30 -15.97 0.62
C ARG A 821 -35.38 -14.45 0.77
N GLU A 822 -36.59 -13.90 0.74
CA GLU A 822 -36.88 -12.47 0.89
C GLU A 822 -37.08 -12.03 2.34
N TRP A 823 -36.70 -12.85 3.32
CA TRP A 823 -36.81 -12.50 4.73
C TRP A 823 -36.16 -11.13 5.02
N THR A 824 -36.86 -10.32 5.81
CA THR A 824 -36.37 -9.01 6.25
C THR A 824 -36.30 -8.94 7.77
N PRO A 825 -35.32 -8.20 8.34
CA PRO A 825 -35.22 -8.06 9.78
C PRO A 825 -36.45 -7.34 10.36
N PRO A 826 -36.95 -7.76 11.53
CA PRO A 826 -38.10 -7.11 12.17
C PRO A 826 -37.85 -5.62 12.42
N VAL A 827 -38.85 -4.78 12.15
CA VAL A 827 -38.76 -3.33 12.36
C VAL A 827 -38.51 -3.04 13.85
N ALA A 828 -37.41 -2.35 14.16
CA ALA A 828 -37.11 -1.97 15.54
C ALA A 828 -38.20 -1.04 16.09
N THR A 829 -38.94 -1.48 17.11
CA THR A 829 -39.95 -0.68 17.81
C THR A 829 -39.33 0.59 18.42
N ARG A 830 -40.10 1.69 18.41
CA ARG A 830 -39.69 3.06 18.78
C ARG A 830 -39.02 3.15 20.17
N ALA A 831 -39.33 2.23 21.09
CA ALA A 831 -38.73 2.13 22.42
C ALA A 831 -37.24 1.71 22.41
N LYS A 832 -36.82 0.78 21.52
CA LYS A 832 -35.41 0.34 21.43
C LYS A 832 -34.50 1.42 20.84
N LYS A 833 -35.03 2.34 20.01
CA LYS A 833 -34.27 3.50 19.50
C LYS A 833 -33.91 4.50 20.60
N VAL A 834 -34.75 4.68 21.61
CA VAL A 834 -34.49 5.58 22.74
C VAL A 834 -33.44 5.00 23.68
N ALA A 835 -33.53 3.69 23.99
CA ALA A 835 -32.53 2.99 24.80
C ALA A 835 -31.13 3.02 24.16
N LYS A 836 -31.02 2.73 22.84
CA LYS A 836 -29.73 2.78 22.11
C LYS A 836 -29.12 4.19 22.06
N LYS A 837 -29.94 5.25 22.11
CA LYS A 837 -29.49 6.64 22.15
C LYS A 837 -29.00 7.05 23.55
N ALA A 838 -29.59 6.49 24.61
CA ALA A 838 -29.15 6.67 25.99
C ALA A 838 -27.80 5.98 26.25
N THR A 839 -27.60 4.74 25.78
CA THR A 839 -26.33 4.00 25.93
C THR A 839 -25.17 4.66 25.17
N LYS A 840 -25.45 5.24 23.99
CA LYS A 840 -24.47 6.04 23.22
C LYS A 840 -24.07 7.37 23.87
N ARG A 841 -24.92 7.90 24.76
CA ARG A 841 -24.65 9.13 25.51
C ARG A 841 -23.85 8.85 26.78
N ALA A 842 -24.05 7.69 27.41
CA ALA A 842 -23.28 7.22 28.56
C ALA A 842 -21.82 6.87 28.19
N THR A 843 -21.59 6.30 27.01
CA THR A 843 -20.24 5.92 26.52
C THR A 843 -19.40 7.08 25.97
N LYS A 844 -19.95 8.31 25.92
CA LYS A 844 -19.27 9.50 25.37
C LYS A 844 -18.75 10.48 26.42
N LYS A 845 -18.95 10.23 27.72
CA LYS A 845 -18.31 11.02 28.79
C LYS A 845 -16.91 10.48 29.05
N LYS A 846 -15.87 11.21 28.60
CA LYS A 846 -14.51 11.06 29.12
C LYS A 846 -14.47 11.58 30.56
N PRO A 847 -13.71 10.95 31.48
CA PRO A 847 -13.40 11.54 32.78
C PRO A 847 -12.25 12.55 32.61
N GLY A 848 -12.46 13.79 33.05
CA GLY A 848 -11.46 14.85 33.02
C GLY A 848 -11.93 16.08 32.26
N ASP A 849 -12.76 16.88 32.94
CA ASP A 849 -12.91 18.33 32.74
C ASP A 849 -13.49 18.84 34.07
N GLU A 850 -12.61 19.10 35.03
CA GLU A 850 -12.95 19.92 36.20
C GLU A 850 -12.99 21.37 35.72
N GLU A 851 -14.19 21.95 35.76
CA GLU A 851 -14.46 23.36 35.47
C GLU A 851 -13.70 24.26 36.46
N SER A 852 -12.82 25.12 35.94
CA SER A 852 -12.34 26.29 36.67
C SER A 852 -13.37 27.42 36.56
N PRO A 853 -13.72 28.14 37.64
CA PRO A 853 -14.76 29.15 37.60
C PRO A 853 -14.26 30.45 36.96
N ASN A 854 -15.10 31.00 36.08
CA ASN A 854 -14.93 32.30 35.44
C ASN A 854 -14.76 33.43 36.46
N HIS A 855 -13.73 34.24 36.25
CA HIS A 855 -13.63 35.58 36.82
C HIS A 855 -14.31 36.56 35.87
N GLU A 856 -15.40 37.16 36.33
CA GLU A 856 -15.99 38.38 35.74
C GLU A 856 -15.10 39.60 36.04
N GLY A 857 -15.07 40.55 35.12
CA GLY A 857 -14.48 41.87 35.33
C GLY A 857 -14.45 42.70 34.04
N GLU A 858 -15.56 43.38 33.76
CA GLU A 858 -15.59 44.56 32.88
C GLU A 858 -14.77 45.71 33.48
N ALA A 859 -13.79 46.22 32.73
CA ALA A 859 -13.39 47.64 32.57
C ALA A 859 -12.11 47.72 31.71
#